data_AF-A0A7V4CHK1-F1
#
_entry.id   AF-A0A7V4CHK1-F1
#
_cell.length_a   1.000
_cell.length_b   1.000
_cell.length_c   1.000
_cell.angle_alpha   90.00
_cell.angle_beta   90.00
_cell.angle_gamma   90.00
#
_symmetry.space_group_name_H-M   'P 1'
#
loop_
_entity.id
_entity.type
_entity.pdbx_description
1 polymer ?
#
loop_
_entity_poly.entity_id
_entity_poly.type
_entity_poly.pdbx_seq_one_letter_code
_entity_poly.pdbx_strand_id
1 'polypeptide(L)'
;MDTGGYVFITNSSEWGILKYKYDWQRDSLIYIRNFSYNFIPLGIATMANDSLCPERSFWVCDSINNRIIKFDYDGNFQAQFLGLQSPRIIARGRSLNNQEYYLYVIDSNSRRIVRLKHRKDNNTTTLVNERTFDFEISEIEFDGTLWIADNSNSRLLRWKEDLSESIYTFGSYGTGRNQFKGINHITIPIGIKNNKLVYFDRMIIGERRWESDCGIQIYRLGVEVKDFKASRASNPYSVKIEFKLTDFAYVTLKVINLNTITLINNEYKEPGYYEITFYGNPGRYEAQIIAKSRFESIRNEPPIQDMRSSIFYISDQSGGGGGGTQPPPGEPPCPIIYPYSFSTYYEDNNILPISFSETTDYHILKENLKEEDGFYKIFIKEDYEDSSYFDKFSLLSISHNESLNIGIVNNFIFGYQNTISPISFIDHTNKDWRNEILTPFDNNYLSLKDSGYLIANFGEVSLPNGGIIVILLRSKTQLVGGRNQPFSSSETIYGRKNWAYTYWDLREELKNYNGELVINFSFLKGAEIDYLGLISSFISITQIETLKLVSAYHNLYGEITDIINEEDNVKIPLKKNENIFISFLAESSSNSPILEKKTYIFYTKGKYFRNEEEYLGKDLEGSEKIVLCLNKTYYKDMLEYYLDITGKIIIEIYDIKGSLVKRDEKLIKKKGNILFP
;
A
#
# COMPACT_ATOMS: atom_id res chain seq x y z
N MET A 1 -12.84 -33.95 1.42
CA MET A 1 -14.26 -33.78 1.81
C MET A 1 -14.99 -33.16 0.62
N ASP A 2 -16.25 -33.51 0.41
CA ASP A 2 -17.05 -33.01 -0.69
C ASP A 2 -18.04 -31.91 -0.23
N THR A 3 -18.77 -31.30 -1.18
CA THR A 3 -19.75 -30.24 -0.88
C THR A 3 -21.00 -30.74 -0.14
N GLY A 4 -21.27 -32.04 -0.18
CA GLY A 4 -22.36 -32.69 0.54
C GLY A 4 -22.00 -33.10 1.97
N GLY A 5 -20.77 -32.81 2.42
CA GLY A 5 -20.25 -33.16 3.73
C GLY A 5 -19.70 -34.59 3.83
N TYR A 6 -19.53 -35.32 2.73
CA TYR A 6 -18.93 -36.64 2.72
C TYR A 6 -17.40 -36.55 2.73
N VAL A 7 -16.77 -37.38 3.55
CA VAL A 7 -15.32 -37.50 3.63
C VAL A 7 -14.94 -38.90 3.19
N PHE A 8 -14.06 -38.98 2.18
CA PHE A 8 -13.50 -40.25 1.72
C PHE A 8 -12.03 -40.27 2.07
N ILE A 9 -11.57 -41.38 2.65
CA ILE A 9 -10.19 -41.58 3.09
C ILE A 9 -9.68 -42.86 2.42
N THR A 10 -8.55 -42.76 1.72
CA THR A 10 -7.87 -43.93 1.17
C THR A 10 -7.17 -44.68 2.31
N ASN A 11 -7.47 -45.96 2.46
CA ASN A 11 -6.77 -46.86 3.38
C ASN A 11 -5.91 -47.82 2.56
N SER A 12 -4.69 -47.39 2.26
CA SER A 12 -3.73 -48.16 1.47
C SER A 12 -3.27 -49.45 2.16
N SER A 13 -3.34 -49.52 3.50
CA SER A 13 -2.95 -50.71 4.26
C SER A 13 -4.00 -51.84 4.21
N GLU A 14 -5.28 -51.47 4.09
CA GLU A 14 -6.41 -52.41 4.01
C GLU A 14 -7.01 -52.49 2.60
N TRP A 15 -6.35 -51.90 1.60
CA TRP A 15 -6.76 -51.91 0.20
C TRP A 15 -8.21 -51.40 0.01
N GLY A 16 -8.56 -50.35 0.73
CA GLY A 16 -9.94 -49.90 0.81
C GLY A 16 -10.11 -48.39 0.90
N ILE A 17 -11.37 -47.96 0.88
CA ILE A 17 -11.77 -46.56 0.98
C ILE A 17 -12.83 -46.44 2.06
N LEU A 18 -12.53 -45.62 3.06
CA LEU A 18 -13.47 -45.33 4.14
C LEU A 18 -14.32 -44.12 3.75
N LYS A 19 -15.63 -44.24 3.95
CA LYS A 19 -16.60 -43.17 3.73
C LYS A 19 -17.19 -42.74 5.07
N TYR A 20 -17.13 -41.44 5.33
CA TYR A 20 -17.73 -40.76 6.47
C TYR A 20 -18.66 -39.65 5.99
N LYS A 21 -19.52 -39.17 6.87
CA LYS A 21 -20.26 -37.92 6.72
C LYS A 21 -19.95 -37.02 7.91
N TYR A 22 -19.55 -35.81 7.61
CA TYR A 22 -19.32 -34.79 8.63
C TYR A 22 -20.66 -34.24 9.11
N ASP A 23 -20.83 -34.24 10.43
CA ASP A 23 -21.95 -33.65 11.13
C ASP A 23 -21.57 -32.25 11.62
N TRP A 24 -22.03 -31.23 10.91
CA TRP A 24 -21.77 -29.82 11.21
C TRP A 24 -22.30 -29.38 12.58
N GLN A 25 -23.33 -30.03 13.12
CA GLN A 25 -23.89 -29.66 14.42
C GLN A 25 -23.04 -30.19 15.57
N ARG A 26 -22.41 -31.35 15.36
CA ARG A 26 -21.63 -32.07 16.38
C ARG A 26 -20.13 -31.93 16.20
N ASP A 27 -19.69 -31.27 15.13
CA ASP A 27 -18.28 -31.18 14.73
C ASP A 27 -17.59 -32.56 14.77
N SER A 28 -18.21 -33.54 14.10
CA SER A 28 -17.74 -34.93 14.17
C SER A 28 -17.94 -35.70 12.86
N LEU A 29 -17.11 -36.73 12.65
CA LEU A 29 -17.24 -37.63 11.51
C LEU A 29 -18.08 -38.86 11.89
N ILE A 30 -19.18 -39.05 11.18
CA ILE A 30 -20.04 -40.23 11.28
C ILE A 30 -19.56 -41.26 10.25
N TYR A 31 -19.11 -42.42 10.71
CA TYR A 31 -18.74 -43.53 9.84
C TYR A 31 -19.95 -44.03 9.05
N ILE A 32 -19.77 -44.23 7.74
CA ILE A 32 -20.81 -44.79 6.87
C ILE A 32 -20.47 -46.23 6.50
N ARG A 33 -19.33 -46.43 5.82
CA ARG A 33 -18.90 -47.76 5.36
C ARG A 33 -17.45 -47.78 4.88
N ASN A 34 -16.89 -48.98 4.78
CA ASN A 34 -15.63 -49.28 4.11
C ASN A 34 -15.93 -49.96 2.75
N PHE A 35 -15.22 -49.55 1.71
CA PHE A 35 -15.18 -50.21 0.42
C PHE A 35 -13.86 -50.96 0.28
N SER A 36 -13.89 -52.28 0.22
CA SER A 36 -12.69 -53.09 0.02
C SER A 36 -12.52 -53.40 -1.46
N TYR A 37 -11.30 -53.21 -1.97
CA TYR A 37 -10.95 -53.46 -3.36
C TYR A 37 -9.67 -54.28 -3.47
N ASN A 38 -9.42 -54.87 -4.64
CA ASN A 38 -8.18 -55.61 -4.93
C ASN A 38 -7.11 -54.71 -5.55
N PHE A 39 -6.92 -53.51 -5.01
CA PHE A 39 -5.86 -52.58 -5.42
C PHE A 39 -5.50 -51.61 -4.29
N ILE A 40 -4.36 -50.93 -4.41
CA ILE A 40 -3.89 -49.95 -3.41
C ILE A 40 -4.34 -48.55 -3.82
N PRO A 41 -5.32 -47.93 -3.12
CA PRO A 41 -5.73 -46.56 -3.38
C PRO A 41 -4.74 -45.59 -2.75
N LEU A 42 -4.07 -44.74 -3.55
CA LEU A 42 -3.18 -43.69 -3.01
C LEU A 42 -3.81 -42.30 -3.07
N GLY A 43 -4.37 -41.92 -4.22
CA GLY A 43 -5.01 -40.62 -4.44
C GLY A 43 -6.52 -40.75 -4.61
N ILE A 44 -7.27 -39.74 -4.16
CA ILE A 44 -8.73 -39.70 -4.32
C ILE A 44 -9.23 -38.29 -4.62
N ALA A 45 -10.17 -38.16 -5.56
CA ALA A 45 -10.85 -36.89 -5.87
C ALA A 45 -12.36 -37.11 -5.93
N THR A 46 -13.12 -36.31 -5.19
CA THR A 46 -14.59 -36.39 -5.18
C THR A 46 -15.20 -35.46 -6.22
N MET A 47 -16.16 -35.97 -6.98
CA MET A 47 -17.10 -35.19 -7.79
C MET A 47 -18.44 -35.13 -7.04
N ALA A 48 -18.69 -34.01 -6.35
CA ALA A 48 -19.93 -33.80 -5.64
C ALA A 48 -20.87 -32.83 -6.35
N ASN A 49 -22.15 -32.99 -6.00
CA ASN A 49 -23.34 -32.39 -6.56
C ASN A 49 -23.23 -30.86 -6.65
N ASP A 50 -22.86 -30.37 -7.83
CA ASP A 50 -23.06 -29.01 -8.30
C ASP A 50 -24.10 -29.08 -9.42
N SER A 51 -24.81 -27.98 -9.72
CA SER A 51 -25.88 -27.94 -10.73
C SER A 51 -25.43 -28.39 -12.14
N LEU A 52 -24.12 -28.48 -12.37
CA LEU A 52 -23.48 -28.95 -13.61
C LEU A 52 -22.93 -30.38 -13.54
N CYS A 53 -22.90 -31.02 -12.36
CA CYS A 53 -22.49 -32.42 -12.22
C CYS A 53 -23.40 -33.15 -11.20
N PRO A 54 -24.58 -33.61 -11.64
CA PRO A 54 -25.57 -34.23 -10.75
C PRO A 54 -25.19 -35.64 -10.27
N GLU A 55 -24.09 -36.21 -10.77
CA GLU A 55 -23.62 -37.54 -10.40
C GLU A 55 -22.57 -37.47 -9.29
N ARG A 56 -22.97 -37.92 -8.09
CA ARG A 56 -22.07 -38.13 -6.97
C ARG A 56 -21.14 -39.32 -7.27
N SER A 57 -19.89 -39.01 -7.62
CA SER A 57 -18.86 -40.01 -7.96
C SER A 57 -17.50 -39.62 -7.41
N PHE A 58 -16.58 -40.57 -7.27
CA PHE A 58 -15.22 -40.28 -6.86
C PHE A 58 -14.23 -41.06 -7.74
N TRP A 59 -13.05 -40.48 -7.92
CA TRP A 59 -11.95 -41.05 -8.68
C TRP A 59 -10.83 -41.46 -7.76
N VAL A 60 -10.19 -42.58 -8.07
CA VAL A 60 -9.14 -43.19 -7.24
C VAL A 60 -7.94 -43.54 -8.09
N CYS A 61 -6.75 -43.24 -7.59
CA CYS A 61 -5.50 -43.68 -8.20
C CYS A 61 -5.18 -45.11 -7.75
N ASP A 62 -5.16 -46.03 -8.72
CA ASP A 62 -4.70 -47.41 -8.57
C ASP A 62 -3.25 -47.46 -9.09
N SER A 63 -2.32 -47.15 -8.18
CA SER A 63 -0.93 -46.84 -8.53
C SER A 63 -0.16 -48.06 -9.01
N ILE A 64 -0.48 -49.26 -8.52
CA ILE A 64 0.18 -50.50 -8.94
C ILE A 64 -0.29 -50.91 -10.33
N ASN A 65 -1.59 -50.79 -10.61
CA ASN A 65 -2.14 -51.16 -11.91
C ASN A 65 -2.13 -50.00 -12.92
N ASN A 66 -1.39 -48.92 -12.64
CA ASN A 66 -1.10 -47.86 -13.61
C ASN A 66 -2.35 -47.20 -14.23
N ARG A 67 -3.38 -46.98 -13.39
CA ARG A 67 -4.69 -46.47 -13.84
C ARG A 67 -5.35 -45.59 -12.79
N ILE A 68 -6.38 -44.87 -13.23
CA ILE A 68 -7.37 -44.27 -12.33
C ILE A 68 -8.74 -44.89 -12.58
N ILE A 69 -9.55 -44.97 -11.53
CA ILE A 69 -10.87 -45.63 -11.55
C ILE A 69 -11.92 -44.68 -10.99
N LYS A 70 -13.07 -44.57 -11.66
CA LYS A 70 -14.27 -43.87 -11.20
C LYS A 70 -15.21 -44.85 -10.52
N PHE A 71 -15.73 -44.45 -9.36
CA PHE A 71 -16.79 -45.13 -8.65
C PHE A 71 -17.97 -44.19 -8.42
N ASP A 72 -19.17 -44.73 -8.26
CA ASP A 72 -20.27 -44.00 -7.64
C ASP A 72 -20.08 -43.96 -6.11
N TYR A 73 -20.93 -43.21 -5.40
CA TYR A 73 -20.84 -43.07 -3.94
C TYR A 73 -21.20 -44.34 -3.15
N ASP A 74 -21.72 -45.36 -3.82
CA ASP A 74 -22.00 -46.68 -3.26
C ASP A 74 -20.85 -47.67 -3.53
N GLY A 75 -19.80 -47.22 -4.20
CA GLY A 75 -18.56 -47.95 -4.44
C GLY A 75 -18.60 -48.83 -5.69
N ASN A 76 -19.62 -48.71 -6.55
CA ASN A 76 -19.70 -49.49 -7.78
C ASN A 76 -18.81 -48.88 -8.87
N PHE A 77 -18.11 -49.74 -9.61
CA PHE A 77 -17.26 -49.34 -10.72
C PHE A 77 -18.07 -48.64 -11.81
N GLN A 78 -17.55 -47.51 -12.30
CA GLN A 78 -18.17 -46.73 -13.38
C GLN A 78 -17.29 -46.67 -14.61
N ALA A 79 -16.03 -46.26 -14.48
CA ALA A 79 -15.12 -46.07 -15.61
C ALA A 79 -13.67 -46.21 -15.14
N GLN A 80 -12.74 -46.32 -16.09
CA GLN A 80 -11.30 -46.24 -15.81
C GLN A 80 -10.56 -45.52 -16.93
N PHE A 81 -9.36 -45.05 -16.62
CA PHE A 81 -8.41 -44.53 -17.59
C PHE A 81 -7.05 -45.22 -17.39
N LEU A 82 -6.49 -45.71 -18.50
CA LEU A 82 -5.22 -46.46 -18.56
C LEU A 82 -4.10 -45.59 -19.17
N GLY A 83 -2.86 -46.09 -19.19
CA GLY A 83 -1.73 -45.40 -19.81
C GLY A 83 -1.01 -44.41 -18.89
N LEU A 84 -1.14 -44.61 -17.58
CA LEU A 84 -0.36 -43.93 -16.55
C LEU A 84 0.80 -44.83 -16.10
N GLN A 85 1.68 -44.31 -15.25
CA GLN A 85 2.83 -44.94 -14.62
C GLN A 85 2.92 -44.48 -13.15
N SER A 86 2.33 -45.28 -12.27
CA SER A 86 2.21 -45.01 -10.84
C SER A 86 1.53 -43.68 -10.50
N PRO A 87 0.25 -43.49 -10.89
CA PRO A 87 -0.48 -42.30 -10.52
C PRO A 87 -0.66 -42.25 -9.00
N ARG A 88 -0.30 -41.14 -8.35
CA ARG A 88 -0.33 -41.05 -6.88
C ARG A 88 -1.39 -40.10 -6.34
N ILE A 89 -1.56 -38.96 -6.99
CA ILE A 89 -2.43 -37.88 -6.54
C ILE A 89 -3.33 -37.45 -7.69
N ILE A 90 -4.57 -37.08 -7.35
CA ILE A 90 -5.56 -36.60 -8.29
C ILE A 90 -6.28 -35.39 -7.71
N ALA A 91 -6.34 -34.31 -8.48
CA ALA A 91 -7.11 -33.11 -8.17
C ALA A 91 -8.24 -32.93 -9.18
N ARG A 92 -9.35 -32.35 -8.72
CA ARG A 92 -10.50 -31.98 -9.56
C ARG A 92 -10.49 -30.49 -9.78
N GLY A 93 -10.55 -30.05 -11.03
CA GLY A 93 -10.71 -28.64 -11.37
C GLY A 93 -11.90 -28.36 -12.27
N ARG A 94 -12.60 -27.26 -12.02
CA ARG A 94 -13.59 -26.69 -12.96
C ARG A 94 -12.90 -25.57 -13.73
N SER A 95 -12.87 -25.70 -15.04
CA SER A 95 -12.28 -24.68 -15.91
C SER A 95 -13.07 -23.39 -15.82
N LEU A 96 -12.38 -22.26 -15.69
CA LEU A 96 -13.04 -20.95 -15.67
C LEU A 96 -13.48 -20.51 -17.08
N ASN A 97 -12.85 -21.04 -18.12
CA ASN A 97 -13.08 -20.62 -19.50
C ASN A 97 -14.31 -21.29 -20.12
N ASN A 98 -14.46 -22.60 -19.95
CA ASN A 98 -15.57 -23.35 -20.54
C ASN A 98 -16.52 -23.97 -19.51
N GLN A 99 -16.25 -23.77 -18.21
CA GLN A 99 -17.07 -24.29 -17.10
C GLN A 99 -17.13 -25.82 -17.03
N GLU A 100 -16.25 -26.53 -17.75
CA GLU A 100 -16.15 -27.99 -17.74
C GLU A 100 -15.23 -28.50 -16.63
N TYR A 101 -15.45 -29.74 -16.20
CA TYR A 101 -14.63 -30.40 -15.18
C TYR A 101 -13.50 -31.22 -15.80
N TYR A 102 -12.32 -31.09 -15.20
CA TYR A 102 -11.11 -31.80 -15.54
C TYR A 102 -10.52 -32.49 -14.31
N LEU A 103 -9.78 -33.57 -14.57
CA LEU A 103 -8.97 -34.26 -13.58
C LEU A 103 -7.51 -33.98 -13.90
N TYR A 104 -6.74 -33.64 -12.87
CA TYR A 104 -5.31 -33.47 -12.93
C TYR A 104 -4.69 -34.62 -12.14
N VAL A 105 -3.87 -35.44 -12.79
CA VAL A 105 -3.27 -36.62 -12.14
C VAL A 105 -1.77 -36.48 -12.17
N ILE A 106 -1.13 -36.62 -11.01
CA ILE A 106 0.32 -36.77 -10.92
C ILE A 106 0.69 -38.18 -11.37
N ASP A 107 1.33 -38.26 -12.52
CA ASP A 107 1.85 -39.49 -13.10
C ASP A 107 3.33 -39.67 -12.72
N SER A 108 3.55 -40.19 -11.51
CA SER A 108 4.78 -39.99 -10.75
C SER A 108 6.04 -40.53 -11.44
N ASN A 109 6.00 -41.76 -11.99
CA ASN A 109 7.18 -42.36 -12.62
C ASN A 109 7.53 -41.66 -13.94
N SER A 110 6.53 -41.10 -14.61
CA SER A 110 6.69 -40.29 -15.82
C SER A 110 7.08 -38.83 -15.52
N ARG A 111 7.10 -38.42 -14.24
CA ARG A 111 7.29 -37.02 -13.77
C ARG A 111 6.42 -36.01 -14.53
N ARG A 112 5.17 -36.39 -14.84
CA ARG A 112 4.24 -35.54 -15.58
C ARG A 112 2.94 -35.33 -14.82
N ILE A 113 2.24 -34.28 -15.18
CA ILE A 113 0.83 -34.08 -14.85
C ILE A 113 0.03 -34.34 -16.11
N VAL A 114 -0.99 -35.19 -16.02
CA VAL A 114 -1.97 -35.37 -17.08
C VAL A 114 -3.25 -34.61 -16.76
N ARG A 115 -3.81 -33.95 -17.77
CA ARG A 115 -5.11 -33.30 -17.73
C ARG A 115 -6.11 -34.14 -18.51
N LEU A 116 -7.10 -34.68 -17.81
CA LEU A 116 -8.11 -35.56 -18.37
C LEU A 116 -9.48 -34.90 -18.36
N LYS A 117 -10.29 -35.17 -19.38
CA LYS A 117 -11.69 -34.79 -19.43
C LYS A 117 -12.55 -36.03 -19.34
N HIS A 118 -13.50 -36.02 -18.39
CA HIS A 118 -14.51 -37.06 -18.28
C HIS A 118 -15.80 -36.61 -18.96
N ARG A 119 -16.29 -37.42 -19.90
CA ARG A 119 -17.52 -37.18 -20.66
C ARG A 119 -18.61 -38.09 -20.14
N LYS A 120 -19.72 -37.49 -19.71
CA LYS A 120 -20.83 -38.20 -19.05
C LYS A 120 -21.71 -38.96 -20.04
N ASP A 121 -21.94 -38.42 -21.23
CA ASP A 121 -22.80 -38.97 -22.29
C ASP A 121 -22.40 -40.39 -22.69
N ASN A 122 -21.10 -40.68 -22.70
CA ASN A 122 -20.57 -41.99 -23.05
C ASN A 122 -19.71 -42.62 -21.94
N ASN A 123 -19.67 -41.99 -20.75
CA ASN A 123 -18.87 -42.40 -19.60
C ASN A 123 -17.38 -42.66 -19.94
N THR A 124 -16.83 -41.91 -20.90
CA THR A 124 -15.43 -42.02 -21.32
C THR A 124 -14.54 -40.97 -20.67
N THR A 125 -13.26 -41.29 -20.56
CA THR A 125 -12.25 -40.35 -20.06
C THR A 125 -11.12 -40.26 -21.07
N THR A 126 -10.78 -39.04 -21.47
CA THR A 126 -9.81 -38.78 -22.54
C THR A 126 -8.71 -37.87 -22.03
N LEU A 127 -7.46 -38.16 -22.43
CA LEU A 127 -6.34 -37.24 -22.27
C LEU A 127 -6.57 -36.00 -23.12
N VAL A 128 -6.45 -34.82 -22.49
CA VAL A 128 -6.61 -33.53 -23.17
C VAL A 128 -5.26 -32.83 -23.31
N ASN A 129 -4.44 -32.87 -22.26
CA ASN A 129 -3.09 -32.34 -22.31
C ASN A 129 -2.20 -33.04 -21.26
N GLU A 130 -0.90 -32.89 -21.39
CA GLU A 130 0.08 -33.37 -20.42
C GLU A 130 1.30 -32.44 -20.34
N ARG A 131 1.97 -32.45 -19.18
CA ARG A 131 3.20 -31.71 -19.00
C ARG A 131 4.21 -32.48 -18.16
N THR A 132 5.40 -32.69 -18.70
CA THR A 132 6.54 -33.29 -18.00
C THR A 132 7.38 -32.22 -17.30
N PHE A 133 7.89 -32.58 -16.13
CA PHE A 133 8.74 -31.75 -15.29
C PHE A 133 10.07 -32.46 -15.03
N ASP A 134 11.13 -31.67 -14.80
CA ASP A 134 12.48 -32.14 -14.49
C ASP A 134 12.65 -32.53 -13.01
N PHE A 135 11.62 -32.30 -12.18
CA PHE A 135 11.59 -32.58 -10.75
C PHE A 135 10.47 -33.57 -10.36
N GLU A 136 10.54 -34.09 -9.13
CA GLU A 136 9.46 -34.90 -8.55
C GLU A 136 8.33 -34.00 -8.04
N ILE A 137 7.11 -34.33 -8.44
CA ILE A 137 5.90 -33.61 -8.03
C ILE A 137 5.31 -34.31 -6.82
N SER A 138 5.22 -33.59 -5.72
CA SER A 138 4.78 -34.14 -4.43
C SER A 138 3.30 -33.93 -4.14
N GLU A 139 2.70 -32.85 -4.63
CA GLU A 139 1.31 -32.49 -4.40
C GLU A 139 0.80 -31.55 -5.49
N ILE A 140 -0.51 -31.58 -5.73
CA ILE A 140 -1.20 -30.62 -6.59
C ILE A 140 -2.50 -30.14 -5.94
N GLU A 141 -2.87 -28.89 -6.18
CA GLU A 141 -4.15 -28.32 -5.75
C GLU A 141 -4.72 -27.43 -6.85
N PHE A 142 -6.05 -27.35 -6.96
CA PHE A 142 -6.72 -26.59 -8.02
C PHE A 142 -7.68 -25.55 -7.46
N ASP A 143 -7.50 -24.30 -7.88
CA ASP A 143 -8.36 -23.16 -7.54
C ASP A 143 -8.94 -22.45 -8.78
N GLY A 144 -8.65 -22.96 -9.99
CA GLY A 144 -8.82 -22.30 -11.29
C GLY A 144 -7.48 -22.08 -12.00
N THR A 145 -6.39 -22.15 -11.24
CA THR A 145 -5.04 -22.48 -11.71
C THR A 145 -4.62 -23.81 -11.10
N LEU A 146 -3.50 -24.38 -11.57
CA LEU A 146 -2.90 -25.54 -10.94
C LEU A 146 -1.69 -25.14 -10.08
N TRP A 147 -1.76 -25.46 -8.81
CA TRP A 147 -0.65 -25.37 -7.86
C TRP A 147 0.12 -26.69 -7.85
N ILE A 148 1.44 -26.61 -7.86
CA ILE A 148 2.33 -27.76 -8.01
C ILE A 148 3.45 -27.65 -6.98
N ALA A 149 3.58 -28.65 -6.10
CA ALA A 149 4.68 -28.73 -5.14
C ALA A 149 5.89 -29.46 -5.73
N ASP A 150 6.97 -28.70 -5.95
CA ASP A 150 8.30 -29.23 -6.21
C ASP A 150 9.03 -29.39 -4.87
N ASN A 151 8.87 -30.58 -4.29
CA ASN A 151 9.50 -30.92 -3.02
C ASN A 151 11.04 -30.91 -3.13
N SER A 152 11.57 -31.34 -4.27
CA SER A 152 13.03 -31.50 -4.47
C SER A 152 13.74 -30.16 -4.44
N ASN A 153 13.13 -29.12 -4.99
CA ASN A 153 13.69 -27.77 -5.02
C ASN A 153 13.05 -26.82 -3.99
N SER A 154 12.22 -27.34 -3.07
CA SER A 154 11.56 -26.55 -2.02
C SER A 154 10.85 -25.32 -2.56
N ARG A 155 10.01 -25.52 -3.59
CA ARG A 155 9.30 -24.43 -4.26
C ARG A 155 7.89 -24.83 -4.70
N LEU A 156 7.03 -23.83 -4.78
CA LEU A 156 5.71 -23.90 -5.37
C LEU A 156 5.73 -23.29 -6.76
N LEU A 157 5.07 -23.98 -7.68
CA LEU A 157 4.79 -23.46 -9.01
C LEU A 157 3.29 -23.26 -9.15
N ARG A 158 2.92 -22.19 -9.84
CA ARG A 158 1.54 -21.94 -10.26
C ARG A 158 1.48 -21.96 -11.78
N TRP A 159 0.58 -22.76 -12.33
CA TRP A 159 0.44 -23.01 -13.76
C TRP A 159 -0.96 -22.69 -14.24
N LYS A 160 -1.08 -22.33 -15.52
CA LYS A 160 -2.39 -22.24 -16.16
C LYS A 160 -3.11 -23.58 -16.12
N GLU A 161 -4.44 -23.54 -16.04
CA GLU A 161 -5.28 -24.74 -15.94
C GLU A 161 -5.12 -25.70 -17.14
N ASP A 162 -4.69 -25.19 -18.30
CA ASP A 162 -4.48 -25.97 -19.51
C ASP A 162 -3.08 -26.59 -19.60
N LEU A 163 -2.20 -26.34 -18.62
CA LEU A 163 -0.80 -26.75 -18.60
C LEU A 163 0.09 -26.11 -19.69
N SER A 164 -0.33 -25.00 -20.29
CA SER A 164 0.43 -24.34 -21.36
C SER A 164 1.68 -23.62 -20.87
N GLU A 165 1.59 -22.90 -19.74
CA GLU A 165 2.68 -22.11 -19.20
C GLU A 165 2.65 -21.98 -17.67
N SER A 166 3.82 -21.73 -17.10
CA SER A 166 3.98 -21.33 -15.69
C SER A 166 3.66 -19.86 -15.52
N ILE A 167 2.83 -19.53 -14.53
CA ILE A 167 2.46 -18.15 -14.18
C ILE A 167 3.54 -17.53 -13.29
N TYR A 168 3.91 -18.23 -12.22
CA TYR A 168 5.04 -17.87 -11.37
C TYR A 168 5.53 -19.06 -10.54
N THR A 169 6.68 -18.88 -9.90
CA THR A 169 7.32 -19.84 -9.00
C THR A 169 7.88 -19.08 -7.81
N PHE A 170 7.75 -19.63 -6.61
CA PHE A 170 8.37 -19.08 -5.42
C PHE A 170 8.69 -20.19 -4.42
N GLY A 171 9.59 -19.90 -3.48
CA GLY A 171 10.11 -20.90 -2.55
C GLY A 171 11.60 -21.11 -2.74
N SER A 172 12.28 -21.35 -1.63
CA SER A 172 13.66 -21.85 -1.58
C SER A 172 13.79 -22.71 -0.33
N TYR A 173 14.86 -23.50 -0.21
CA TYR A 173 15.09 -24.29 0.99
C TYR A 173 15.36 -23.40 2.21
N GLY A 174 14.66 -23.62 3.32
CA GLY A 174 14.88 -22.88 4.58
C GLY A 174 13.62 -22.71 5.43
N THR A 175 13.72 -21.88 6.47
CA THR A 175 12.64 -21.61 7.45
C THR A 175 12.19 -20.15 7.46
N GLY A 176 12.83 -19.29 6.65
CA GLY A 176 12.46 -17.89 6.50
C GLY A 176 11.19 -17.69 5.68
N ARG A 177 10.77 -16.43 5.53
CA ARG A 177 9.61 -16.07 4.70
C ARG A 177 9.81 -16.58 3.26
N ASN A 178 8.80 -17.27 2.72
CA ASN A 178 8.85 -17.91 1.39
C ASN A 178 9.95 -18.98 1.26
N GLN A 179 10.30 -19.66 2.35
CA GLN A 179 11.20 -20.82 2.34
C GLN A 179 10.51 -22.06 2.90
N PHE A 180 10.90 -23.23 2.42
CA PHE A 180 10.30 -24.52 2.79
C PHE A 180 11.38 -25.56 3.06
N LYS A 181 11.22 -26.42 4.06
CA LYS A 181 12.05 -27.63 4.22
C LYS A 181 11.40 -28.86 3.58
N GLY A 182 11.02 -28.69 2.31
CA GLY A 182 10.34 -29.71 1.52
C GLY A 182 8.83 -29.69 1.70
N ILE A 183 8.13 -29.40 0.62
CA ILE A 183 6.67 -29.31 0.58
C ILE A 183 6.10 -30.72 0.42
N ASN A 184 5.21 -31.12 1.30
CA ASN A 184 4.56 -32.44 1.22
C ASN A 184 3.06 -32.34 0.95
N HIS A 185 2.43 -31.23 1.34
CA HIS A 185 1.00 -31.04 1.17
C HIS A 185 0.68 -29.58 0.90
N ILE A 186 -0.33 -29.34 0.06
CA ILE A 186 -0.91 -28.05 -0.24
C ILE A 186 -2.42 -28.23 -0.13
N THR A 187 -3.11 -27.29 0.51
CA THR A 187 -4.56 -27.20 0.36
C THR A 187 -5.02 -25.76 0.39
N ILE A 188 -6.07 -25.48 -0.37
CA ILE A 188 -6.74 -24.18 -0.35
C ILE A 188 -8.06 -24.38 0.39
N PRO A 189 -8.26 -23.77 1.58
CA PRO A 189 -9.49 -23.94 2.33
C PRO A 189 -10.71 -23.49 1.54
N ILE A 190 -11.74 -24.32 1.59
CA ILE A 190 -13.01 -24.09 0.93
C ILE A 190 -14.09 -23.95 2.00
N GLY A 191 -14.96 -22.96 1.85
CA GLY A 191 -16.12 -22.73 2.69
C GLY A 191 -17.44 -22.79 1.91
N ILE A 192 -18.54 -22.70 2.65
CA ILE A 192 -19.88 -22.52 2.10
C ILE A 192 -20.44 -21.19 2.64
N LYS A 193 -20.80 -20.27 1.74
CA LYS A 193 -21.43 -18.99 2.07
C LYS A 193 -22.65 -18.81 1.18
N ASN A 194 -23.82 -18.54 1.76
CA ASN A 194 -25.09 -18.40 1.03
C ASN A 194 -25.38 -19.56 0.05
N ASN A 195 -25.16 -20.81 0.48
CA ASN A 195 -25.27 -22.03 -0.34
C ASN A 195 -24.35 -22.09 -1.57
N LYS A 196 -23.29 -21.27 -1.63
CA LYS A 196 -22.26 -21.32 -2.67
C LYS A 196 -20.92 -21.71 -2.07
N LEU A 197 -20.16 -22.49 -2.85
CA LEU A 197 -18.77 -22.81 -2.55
C LEU A 197 -17.93 -21.54 -2.69
N VAL A 198 -17.12 -21.23 -1.68
CA VAL A 198 -16.18 -20.11 -1.72
C VAL A 198 -14.78 -20.62 -1.39
N TYR A 199 -13.79 -20.20 -2.18
CA TYR A 199 -12.39 -20.42 -1.83
C TYR A 199 -11.97 -19.26 -0.94
N PHE A 200 -11.31 -19.59 0.16
CA PHE A 200 -10.75 -18.57 1.03
C PHE A 200 -9.40 -18.08 0.50
N ASP A 201 -9.05 -16.87 0.88
CA ASP A 201 -7.79 -16.19 0.55
C ASP A 201 -6.56 -16.81 1.24
N ARG A 202 -6.54 -18.13 1.44
CA ARG A 202 -5.47 -18.84 2.12
C ARG A 202 -5.06 -20.11 1.40
N MET A 203 -3.77 -20.41 1.49
CA MET A 203 -3.20 -21.70 1.11
C MET A 203 -2.41 -22.22 2.32
N ILE A 204 -2.71 -23.45 2.71
CA ILE A 204 -2.04 -24.13 3.81
C ILE A 204 -1.03 -25.08 3.20
N ILE A 205 0.23 -24.96 3.61
CA ILE A 205 1.34 -25.78 3.14
C ILE A 205 1.86 -26.58 4.31
N GLY A 206 1.89 -27.91 4.15
CA GLY A 206 2.51 -28.82 5.12
C GLY A 206 3.90 -29.24 4.64
N GLU A 207 4.88 -29.17 5.54
CA GLU A 207 6.25 -29.60 5.26
C GLU A 207 6.51 -31.05 5.66
N ARG A 208 7.45 -31.70 4.96
CA ARG A 208 7.71 -33.14 5.07
C ARG A 208 8.38 -33.52 6.39
N ARG A 209 9.19 -32.63 6.95
CA ARG A 209 9.88 -32.86 8.22
C ARG A 209 9.04 -32.19 9.31
N TRP A 210 8.86 -32.90 10.42
CA TRP A 210 8.30 -32.37 11.66
C TRP A 210 9.45 -32.31 12.69
N GLU A 211 10.56 -31.71 12.28
CA GLU A 211 11.61 -31.24 13.18
C GLU A 211 11.16 -29.93 13.85
N SER A 212 11.90 -29.45 14.85
CA SER A 212 11.54 -28.28 15.66
C SER A 212 11.41 -26.96 14.88
N ASP A 213 11.83 -26.94 13.63
CA ASP A 213 11.88 -25.75 12.77
C ASP A 213 11.13 -25.93 11.42
N CYS A 214 10.20 -26.87 11.35
CA CYS A 214 9.31 -27.09 10.22
C CYS A 214 7.88 -27.40 10.69
N GLY A 215 6.88 -27.18 9.83
CA GLY A 215 5.50 -27.36 10.23
C GLY A 215 4.49 -26.93 9.17
N ILE A 216 3.39 -26.32 9.63
CA ILE A 216 2.31 -25.82 8.78
C ILE A 216 2.53 -24.33 8.53
N GLN A 217 2.67 -23.96 7.26
CA GLN A 217 2.70 -22.56 6.84
C GLN A 217 1.36 -22.16 6.22
N ILE A 218 0.93 -20.92 6.47
CA ILE A 218 -0.31 -20.35 5.91
C ILE A 218 0.07 -19.15 5.07
N TYR A 219 -0.27 -19.21 3.79
CA TYR A 219 -0.05 -18.16 2.81
C TYR A 219 -1.35 -17.46 2.50
N ARG A 220 -1.34 -16.13 2.45
CA ARG A 220 -2.47 -15.38 1.92
C ARG A 220 -2.44 -15.45 0.39
N LEU A 221 -3.53 -15.94 -0.19
CA LEU A 221 -3.79 -15.86 -1.63
C LEU A 221 -4.45 -14.53 -1.92
N GLY A 222 -4.07 -13.88 -3.01
CA GLY A 222 -4.58 -12.58 -3.37
C GLY A 222 -4.14 -12.20 -4.76
N VAL A 223 -4.71 -11.11 -5.28
CA VAL A 223 -4.22 -10.52 -6.52
C VAL A 223 -3.16 -9.48 -6.18
N GLU A 224 -2.02 -9.57 -6.86
CA GLU A 224 -1.05 -8.50 -6.97
C GLU A 224 -1.03 -7.99 -8.42
N VAL A 225 -1.05 -6.68 -8.58
CA VAL A 225 -0.75 -5.92 -9.77
C VAL A 225 0.73 -5.58 -9.68
N LYS A 226 1.50 -6.00 -10.67
CA LYS A 226 2.95 -5.71 -10.78
C LYS A 226 3.20 -4.97 -12.07
N ASP A 227 4.38 -4.35 -12.16
CA ASP A 227 4.87 -3.69 -13.37
C ASP A 227 3.86 -2.66 -13.94
N PHE A 228 3.04 -2.07 -13.07
CA PHE A 228 2.03 -1.11 -13.49
C PHE A 228 2.72 0.15 -13.98
N LYS A 229 2.59 0.41 -15.27
CA LYS A 229 3.15 1.59 -15.93
C LYS A 229 2.16 2.14 -16.91
N ALA A 230 2.19 3.45 -17.02
CA ALA A 230 1.41 4.18 -17.99
C ALA A 230 2.43 4.96 -18.84
N SER A 231 2.41 4.78 -20.16
CA SER A 231 3.34 5.40 -21.11
C SER A 231 2.62 5.96 -22.35
N ARG A 232 3.29 6.83 -23.10
CA ARG A 232 2.78 7.35 -24.38
C ARG A 232 2.84 6.24 -25.43
N ALA A 233 1.72 5.98 -26.12
CA ALA A 233 1.70 5.04 -27.24
C ALA A 233 2.23 5.71 -28.54
N SER A 234 2.45 4.90 -29.58
CA SER A 234 2.97 5.36 -30.87
C SER A 234 2.08 6.40 -31.55
N ASN A 235 0.76 6.37 -31.31
CA ASN A 235 -0.16 7.41 -31.74
C ASN A 235 -0.17 8.56 -30.71
N PRO A 236 0.01 9.82 -31.14
CA PRO A 236 0.02 10.97 -30.24
C PRO A 236 -1.26 11.09 -29.42
N TYR A 237 -2.42 10.61 -29.86
CA TYR A 237 -3.68 10.70 -29.10
C TYR A 237 -3.95 9.48 -28.21
N SER A 238 -2.92 8.70 -27.89
CA SER A 238 -3.08 7.45 -27.16
C SER A 238 -2.12 7.26 -25.99
N VAL A 239 -2.67 6.68 -24.93
CA VAL A 239 -1.96 6.27 -23.71
C VAL A 239 -1.96 4.75 -23.64
N LYS A 240 -0.77 4.18 -23.43
CA LYS A 240 -0.56 2.75 -23.22
C LYS A 240 -0.42 2.47 -21.73
N ILE A 241 -1.26 1.59 -21.22
CA ILE A 241 -1.24 1.14 -19.82
C ILE A 241 -0.85 -0.33 -19.82
N GLU A 242 0.19 -0.66 -19.07
CA GLU A 242 0.73 -2.02 -18.95
C GLU A 242 0.74 -2.42 -17.48
N PHE A 243 0.38 -3.68 -17.21
CA PHE A 243 0.45 -4.27 -15.87
C PHE A 243 0.52 -5.79 -15.95
N LYS A 244 0.92 -6.42 -14.86
CA LYS A 244 0.90 -7.87 -14.67
C LYS A 244 -0.01 -8.23 -13.51
N LEU A 245 -0.93 -9.16 -13.71
CA LEU A 245 -1.71 -9.76 -12.63
C LEU A 245 -1.06 -11.07 -12.17
N THR A 246 -0.92 -11.25 -10.86
CA THR A 246 -0.45 -12.52 -10.28
C THR A 246 -1.56 -13.55 -10.09
N ASP A 247 -2.82 -13.12 -10.08
CA ASP A 247 -3.98 -13.99 -9.88
C ASP A 247 -5.17 -13.54 -10.75
N PHE A 248 -6.19 -14.39 -10.84
CA PHE A 248 -7.47 -14.03 -11.41
C PHE A 248 -8.12 -12.92 -10.60
N ALA A 249 -8.55 -11.87 -11.31
CA ALA A 249 -9.18 -10.73 -10.67
C ALA A 249 -10.25 -10.10 -11.55
N TYR A 250 -11.24 -9.51 -10.89
CA TYR A 250 -12.07 -8.48 -11.51
C TYR A 250 -11.24 -7.20 -11.55
N VAL A 251 -10.84 -6.80 -12.75
CA VAL A 251 -10.01 -5.61 -12.95
C VAL A 251 -10.88 -4.47 -13.43
N THR A 252 -10.92 -3.41 -12.63
CA THR A 252 -11.48 -2.13 -13.03
C THR A 252 -10.36 -1.17 -13.37
N LEU A 253 -10.30 -0.73 -14.64
CA LEU A 253 -9.41 0.33 -15.08
C LEU A 253 -10.19 1.63 -15.23
N LYS A 254 -9.75 2.67 -14.52
CA LYS A 254 -10.26 4.03 -14.62
C LYS A 254 -9.18 4.94 -15.19
N VAL A 255 -9.57 5.78 -16.12
CA VAL A 255 -8.74 6.89 -16.58
C VAL A 255 -9.45 8.19 -16.24
N ILE A 256 -8.77 9.02 -15.45
CA ILE A 256 -9.32 10.23 -14.84
C ILE A 256 -8.65 11.45 -15.47
N ASN A 257 -9.44 12.41 -15.94
CA ASN A 257 -8.97 13.69 -16.46
C ASN A 257 -9.83 14.83 -15.91
N LEU A 258 -9.24 15.72 -15.08
CA LEU A 258 -9.75 17.03 -14.67
C LEU A 258 -11.29 17.13 -14.51
N ASN A 259 -11.93 16.14 -13.87
CA ASN A 259 -13.38 15.99 -13.58
C ASN A 259 -14.17 14.95 -14.42
N THR A 260 -13.55 14.25 -15.35
CA THR A 260 -14.16 13.14 -16.10
C THR A 260 -13.51 11.81 -15.72
N ILE A 261 -14.31 10.85 -15.27
CA ILE A 261 -13.89 9.47 -15.02
C ILE A 261 -14.37 8.64 -16.20
N THR A 262 -13.43 8.20 -17.04
CA THR A 262 -13.74 7.20 -18.07
C THR A 262 -13.44 5.82 -17.50
N LEU A 263 -14.50 5.03 -17.33
CA LEU A 263 -14.38 3.62 -16.94
C LEU A 263 -14.08 2.84 -18.21
N ILE A 264 -12.85 2.35 -18.34
CA ILE A 264 -12.37 1.73 -19.58
C ILE A 264 -12.66 0.24 -19.57
N ASN A 265 -12.54 -0.41 -18.41
CA ASN A 265 -12.74 -1.84 -18.33
C ASN A 265 -13.25 -2.25 -16.94
N ASN A 266 -14.18 -3.21 -16.89
CA ASN A 266 -14.57 -3.95 -15.71
C ASN A 266 -14.78 -5.41 -16.11
N GLU A 267 -13.68 -6.13 -16.26
CA GLU A 267 -13.67 -7.49 -16.78
C GLU A 267 -12.93 -8.42 -15.83
N TYR A 268 -13.36 -9.68 -15.84
CA TYR A 268 -12.62 -10.75 -15.22
C TYR A 268 -11.38 -11.07 -16.09
N LYS A 269 -10.20 -11.02 -15.48
CA LYS A 269 -8.92 -11.23 -16.16
C LYS A 269 -8.17 -12.41 -15.54
N GLU A 270 -7.52 -13.20 -16.39
CA GLU A 270 -6.62 -14.28 -15.97
C GLU A 270 -5.28 -13.73 -15.43
N PRO A 271 -4.46 -14.52 -14.73
CA PRO A 271 -3.10 -14.13 -14.42
C PRO A 271 -2.27 -13.93 -15.71
N GLY A 272 -1.47 -12.87 -15.79
CA GLY A 272 -0.68 -12.57 -16.99
C GLY A 272 -0.34 -11.10 -17.19
N TYR A 273 0.35 -10.82 -18.28
CA TYR A 273 0.66 -9.46 -18.72
C TYR A 273 -0.48 -8.90 -19.56
N TYR A 274 -0.84 -7.65 -19.28
CA TYR A 274 -1.90 -6.92 -19.96
C TYR A 274 -1.39 -5.60 -20.48
N GLU A 275 -1.86 -5.27 -21.68
CA GLU A 275 -1.64 -3.99 -22.33
C GLU A 275 -2.99 -3.45 -22.78
N ILE A 276 -3.30 -2.22 -22.37
CA ILE A 276 -4.54 -1.53 -22.71
C ILE A 276 -4.17 -0.17 -23.30
N THR A 277 -4.67 0.11 -24.50
CA THR A 277 -4.48 1.40 -25.18
C THR A 277 -5.75 2.22 -25.10
N PHE A 278 -5.65 3.40 -24.51
CA PHE A 278 -6.72 4.40 -24.43
C PHE A 278 -6.49 5.50 -25.45
N TYR A 279 -7.56 6.00 -26.08
CA TYR A 279 -7.53 7.16 -26.96
C TYR A 279 -8.24 8.34 -26.31
N GLY A 280 -7.57 9.48 -26.21
CA GLY A 280 -8.11 10.66 -25.55
C GLY A 280 -7.55 11.97 -26.12
N ASN A 281 -8.23 13.07 -25.83
CA ASN A 281 -7.76 14.42 -26.17
C ASN A 281 -6.47 14.76 -25.41
N PRO A 282 -5.69 15.75 -25.85
CA PRO A 282 -4.57 16.23 -25.05
C PRO A 282 -4.97 16.66 -23.64
N GLY A 283 -4.23 16.24 -22.61
CA GLY A 283 -4.53 16.59 -21.21
C GLY A 283 -3.78 15.74 -20.17
N ARG A 284 -3.96 16.05 -18.88
CA ARG A 284 -3.41 15.24 -17.78
C ARG A 284 -4.33 14.06 -17.49
N TYR A 285 -3.76 12.85 -17.47
CA TYR A 285 -4.50 11.63 -17.20
C TYR A 285 -3.91 10.88 -16.00
N GLU A 286 -4.77 10.45 -15.09
CA GLU A 286 -4.44 9.48 -14.05
C GLU A 286 -5.05 8.13 -14.42
N ALA A 287 -4.21 7.10 -14.53
CA ALA A 287 -4.66 5.73 -14.68
C ALA A 287 -4.72 5.10 -13.28
N GLN A 288 -5.90 4.64 -12.90
CA GLN A 288 -6.15 3.88 -11.67
C GLN A 288 -6.58 2.47 -12.05
N ILE A 289 -5.87 1.47 -11.54
CA ILE A 289 -6.24 0.07 -11.67
C ILE A 289 -6.64 -0.49 -10.31
N ILE A 290 -7.85 -1.04 -10.24
CA ILE A 290 -8.39 -1.70 -9.07
C ILE A 290 -8.53 -3.18 -9.44
N ALA A 291 -7.77 -4.04 -8.79
CA ALA A 291 -7.86 -5.48 -8.96
C ALA A 291 -8.51 -6.09 -7.72
N LYS A 292 -9.67 -6.72 -7.90
CA LYS A 292 -10.38 -7.44 -6.85
C LYS A 292 -10.19 -8.94 -7.03
N SER A 293 -9.61 -9.59 -6.03
CA SER A 293 -9.42 -11.05 -6.05
C SER A 293 -10.74 -11.80 -6.14
N ARG A 294 -10.70 -13.01 -6.71
CA ARG A 294 -11.82 -13.96 -6.70
C ARG A 294 -12.04 -14.64 -5.34
N PHE A 295 -11.05 -14.60 -4.44
CA PHE A 295 -11.12 -15.25 -3.14
C PHE A 295 -11.95 -14.42 -2.17
N GLU A 296 -12.70 -15.10 -1.30
CA GLU A 296 -13.34 -14.45 -0.15
C GLU A 296 -12.32 -14.36 0.99
N SER A 297 -12.24 -13.19 1.62
CA SER A 297 -11.37 -13.01 2.78
C SER A 297 -12.00 -13.66 4.02
N ILE A 298 -11.20 -14.37 4.81
CA ILE A 298 -11.63 -14.92 6.11
C ILE A 298 -11.82 -13.81 7.16
N ARG A 299 -11.21 -12.64 6.95
CA ARG A 299 -11.41 -11.41 7.77
C ARG A 299 -12.16 -10.37 6.92
N ASN A 300 -12.91 -9.44 7.50
CA ASN A 300 -13.63 -8.39 6.76
C ASN A 300 -12.73 -7.38 6.00
N GLU A 301 -11.45 -7.70 5.73
CA GLU A 301 -10.58 -6.93 4.87
C GLU A 301 -10.91 -7.19 3.39
N PRO A 302 -11.02 -6.16 2.53
CA PRO A 302 -11.22 -6.39 1.11
C PRO A 302 -9.92 -6.90 0.45
N PRO A 303 -9.95 -7.99 -0.34
CA PRO A 303 -8.83 -8.43 -1.17
C PRO A 303 -8.76 -7.56 -2.45
N ILE A 304 -8.66 -6.26 -2.25
CA ILE A 304 -8.62 -5.24 -3.29
C ILE A 304 -7.23 -4.62 -3.27
N GLN A 305 -6.55 -4.66 -4.40
CA GLN A 305 -5.35 -3.86 -4.60
C GLN A 305 -5.68 -2.70 -5.54
N ASP A 306 -5.34 -1.50 -5.12
CA ASP A 306 -5.51 -0.26 -5.87
C ASP A 306 -4.13 0.29 -6.21
N MET A 307 -3.84 0.46 -7.50
CA MET A 307 -2.62 1.11 -7.98
C MET A 307 -2.96 2.29 -8.87
N ARG A 308 -2.20 3.38 -8.72
CA ARG A 308 -2.38 4.62 -9.48
C ARG A 308 -1.07 5.05 -10.12
N SER A 309 -1.14 5.46 -11.38
CA SER A 309 0.00 5.93 -12.18
C SER A 309 -0.47 7.14 -12.98
N SER A 310 0.27 8.25 -12.89
CA SER A 310 -0.02 9.45 -13.65
C SER A 310 0.81 9.51 -14.92
N ILE A 311 0.20 9.93 -16.04
CA ILE A 311 0.95 10.36 -17.23
C ILE A 311 0.63 11.83 -17.49
N PHE A 312 1.68 12.61 -17.69
CA PHE A 312 1.58 13.94 -18.27
C PHE A 312 1.64 13.81 -19.80
N TYR A 313 0.56 14.22 -20.47
CA TYR A 313 0.57 14.35 -21.92
C TYR A 313 0.49 15.84 -22.30
N ILE A 314 1.52 16.31 -23.01
CA ILE A 314 1.56 17.62 -23.68
C ILE A 314 1.44 17.32 -25.18
N SER A 315 0.36 17.79 -25.84
CA SER A 315 0.37 17.87 -27.29
C SER A 315 1.11 19.15 -27.68
N ASP A 316 2.31 18.99 -28.22
CA ASP A 316 2.97 20.09 -28.91
C ASP A 316 2.28 20.33 -30.26
N GLN A 317 1.58 21.45 -30.37
CA GLN A 317 1.60 22.26 -31.57
C GLN A 317 1.64 23.75 -31.20
N SER A 318 2.86 24.29 -31.12
CA SER A 318 3.19 25.55 -31.78
C SER A 318 4.71 25.75 -31.77
N GLY A 319 5.31 25.63 -32.95
CA GLY A 319 6.64 26.16 -33.20
C GLY A 319 6.62 27.69 -33.10
N GLY A 320 7.67 28.25 -32.50
CA GLY A 320 7.92 29.68 -32.42
C GLY A 320 9.20 29.91 -31.62
N GLY A 321 10.25 30.37 -32.30
CA GLY A 321 11.62 30.35 -31.78
C GLY A 321 12.00 31.44 -30.79
N GLY A 322 13.24 31.31 -30.31
CA GLY A 322 14.14 32.39 -29.94
C GLY A 322 13.71 33.33 -28.80
N GLY A 323 14.21 33.06 -27.60
CA GLY A 323 14.27 34.06 -26.54
C GLY A 323 14.74 33.44 -25.24
N GLY A 324 16.00 33.65 -24.87
CA GLY A 324 16.45 33.33 -23.52
C GLY A 324 15.65 34.16 -22.52
N THR A 325 15.12 33.54 -21.46
CA THR A 325 14.94 34.11 -20.12
C THR A 325 14.24 33.12 -19.18
N GLN A 326 14.77 33.10 -17.96
CA GLN A 326 14.26 32.56 -16.69
C GLN A 326 14.27 31.04 -16.43
N PRO A 327 14.75 30.63 -15.23
CA PRO A 327 14.63 29.24 -14.77
C PRO A 327 13.15 28.89 -14.55
N PRO A 328 12.78 27.60 -14.66
CA PRO A 328 11.39 27.19 -14.55
C PRO A 328 10.80 27.53 -13.17
N PRO A 329 9.46 27.70 -13.06
CA PRO A 329 8.77 27.90 -11.80
C PRO A 329 9.15 26.80 -10.80
N GLY A 330 9.46 27.19 -9.56
CA GLY A 330 9.89 26.24 -8.54
C GLY A 330 8.87 25.11 -8.35
N GLU A 331 9.36 23.87 -8.35
CA GLU A 331 8.54 22.67 -8.17
C GLU A 331 7.68 22.79 -6.89
N PRO A 332 6.42 22.28 -6.87
CA PRO A 332 5.54 22.34 -5.71
C PRO A 332 6.18 21.68 -4.47
N PRO A 333 5.79 22.08 -3.25
CA PRO A 333 6.30 21.45 -2.04
C PRO A 333 5.70 20.05 -1.86
N CYS A 334 6.54 19.14 -1.38
CA CYS A 334 6.21 17.78 -0.96
C CYS A 334 6.80 17.54 0.44
N PRO A 335 6.57 16.39 1.09
CA PRO A 335 5.62 15.31 0.77
C PRO A 335 4.18 15.77 0.99
N ILE A 336 3.23 15.17 0.27
CA ILE A 336 1.81 15.54 0.31
C ILE A 336 1.00 14.45 1.03
N ILE A 337 0.10 14.88 1.91
CA ILE A 337 -0.85 14.02 2.61
C ILE A 337 -2.17 13.93 1.86
N TYR A 338 -2.74 12.72 1.86
CA TYR A 338 -4.01 12.39 1.24
C TYR A 338 -4.88 11.63 2.25
N PRO A 339 -5.81 12.32 2.94
CA PRO A 339 -6.81 11.69 3.79
C PRO A 339 -7.81 10.85 2.97
N TYR A 340 -8.25 9.71 3.50
CA TYR A 340 -9.37 8.96 2.95
C TYR A 340 -10.70 9.56 3.43
N SER A 341 -11.46 10.14 2.51
CA SER A 341 -12.82 10.64 2.76
C SER A 341 -13.72 10.29 1.57
N PHE A 342 -15.04 10.40 1.70
CA PHE A 342 -16.01 10.17 0.60
C PHE A 342 -15.76 8.94 -0.32
N SER A 343 -15.12 7.89 0.19
CA SER A 343 -14.75 6.67 -0.56
C SER A 343 -13.56 6.81 -1.55
N THR A 344 -12.69 7.80 -1.37
CA THR A 344 -11.39 7.93 -2.08
C THR A 344 -10.38 8.75 -1.26
N TYR A 345 -9.11 8.72 -1.66
CA TYR A 345 -8.10 9.64 -1.16
C TYR A 345 -8.20 10.99 -1.87
N TYR A 346 -8.15 12.08 -1.12
CA TYR A 346 -8.12 13.45 -1.65
C TYR A 346 -6.80 14.11 -1.32
N GLU A 347 -6.24 14.85 -2.28
CA GLU A 347 -5.07 15.68 -2.00
C GLU A 347 -5.45 16.76 -0.99
N ASP A 348 -4.76 16.80 0.15
CA ASP A 348 -4.94 17.86 1.13
C ASP A 348 -3.81 18.87 1.01
N ASN A 349 -2.64 18.61 1.60
CA ASN A 349 -1.55 19.56 1.56
C ASN A 349 -0.17 18.93 1.75
N ASN A 350 0.89 19.71 1.54
CA ASN A 350 2.22 19.27 1.96
C ASN A 350 2.33 19.26 3.49
N ILE A 351 3.04 18.28 4.01
CA ILE A 351 3.43 18.15 5.42
C ILE A 351 4.92 18.40 5.54
N LEU A 352 5.38 18.82 6.72
CA LEU A 352 6.74 19.28 7.01
C LEU A 352 7.14 20.56 6.22
N PRO A 353 7.61 21.61 6.91
CA PRO A 353 8.29 22.71 6.24
C PRO A 353 9.69 22.29 5.78
N ILE A 354 10.25 23.00 4.79
CA ILE A 354 11.65 22.79 4.37
C ILE A 354 12.54 23.04 5.58
N SER A 355 13.22 22.01 6.04
CA SER A 355 14.05 22.03 7.23
C SER A 355 15.21 21.06 7.09
N PHE A 356 16.42 21.58 7.24
CA PHE A 356 17.65 20.78 7.29
C PHE A 356 17.83 20.08 8.65
N SER A 357 17.23 20.65 9.70
CA SER A 357 17.14 20.04 11.02
C SER A 357 15.82 19.28 11.19
N GLU A 358 15.78 18.41 12.20
CA GLU A 358 14.52 17.80 12.60
C GLU A 358 13.50 18.87 12.99
N THR A 359 12.28 18.70 12.51
CA THR A 359 11.16 19.60 12.72
C THR A 359 9.88 18.79 12.95
N THR A 360 8.92 19.44 13.58
CA THR A 360 7.58 18.91 13.79
C THR A 360 6.60 19.75 13.01
N ASP A 361 5.64 19.09 12.36
CA ASP A 361 4.54 19.76 11.69
C ASP A 361 3.21 19.16 12.14
N TYR A 362 2.25 20.06 12.39
CA TYR A 362 0.89 19.74 12.73
C TYR A 362 -0.02 20.27 11.63
N HIS A 363 -0.55 19.37 10.81
CA HIS A 363 -1.46 19.72 9.74
C HIS A 363 -2.90 19.41 10.16
N ILE A 364 -3.73 20.45 10.25
CA ILE A 364 -5.18 20.27 10.45
C ILE A 364 -5.76 19.76 9.12
N LEU A 365 -6.33 18.56 9.12
CA LEU A 365 -6.90 17.98 7.91
C LEU A 365 -8.09 18.80 7.44
N LYS A 366 -8.14 19.11 6.14
CA LYS A 366 -9.21 19.91 5.56
C LYS A 366 -10.54 19.17 5.56
N GLU A 367 -10.49 17.89 5.21
CA GLU A 367 -11.66 17.02 5.10
C GLU A 367 -11.74 16.07 6.28
N ASN A 368 -12.96 15.75 6.71
CA ASN A 368 -13.17 14.72 7.72
C ASN A 368 -12.80 13.34 7.19
N LEU A 369 -12.15 12.54 8.03
CA LEU A 369 -11.81 11.16 7.72
C LEU A 369 -13.07 10.30 7.73
N LYS A 370 -13.23 9.48 6.68
CA LYS A 370 -14.29 8.47 6.62
C LYS A 370 -13.78 7.19 7.26
N GLU A 371 -14.50 6.69 8.26
CA GLU A 371 -14.25 5.36 8.81
C GLU A 371 -14.55 4.29 7.76
N GLU A 372 -13.60 3.37 7.57
CA GLU A 372 -13.77 2.19 6.72
C GLU A 372 -13.20 0.97 7.43
N ASP A 373 -14.07 -0.02 7.67
CA ASP A 373 -13.75 -1.27 8.36
C ASP A 373 -13.12 -1.08 9.75
N GLY A 374 -13.51 -0.03 10.48
CA GLY A 374 -12.97 0.29 11.80
C GLY A 374 -11.63 1.04 11.78
N PHE A 375 -11.24 1.61 10.63
CA PHE A 375 -9.99 2.36 10.50
C PHE A 375 -10.21 3.71 9.80
N TYR A 376 -9.39 4.69 10.19
CA TYR A 376 -9.13 5.88 9.39
C TYR A 376 -7.84 5.70 8.58
N LYS A 377 -7.90 5.99 7.28
CA LYS A 377 -6.80 5.74 6.35
C LYS A 377 -6.19 7.04 5.84
N ILE A 378 -4.88 7.09 5.79
CA ILE A 378 -4.08 8.23 5.28
C ILE A 378 -3.03 7.68 4.33
N PHE A 379 -2.78 8.41 3.25
CA PHE A 379 -1.76 8.13 2.26
C PHE A 379 -0.80 9.32 2.17
N ILE A 380 0.51 9.09 2.18
CA ILE A 380 1.54 10.12 2.02
C ILE A 380 2.37 9.81 0.79
N LYS A 381 2.65 10.84 -0.02
CA LYS A 381 3.38 10.68 -1.28
C LYS A 381 4.43 11.77 -1.49
N GLU A 382 5.57 11.36 -2.01
CA GLU A 382 6.64 12.24 -2.50
C GLU A 382 6.61 12.23 -4.03
N ASP A 383 6.28 13.36 -4.67
CA ASP A 383 6.08 13.43 -6.13
C ASP A 383 7.28 14.05 -6.90
N TYR A 384 8.15 14.79 -6.20
CA TYR A 384 9.24 15.56 -6.80
C TYR A 384 10.61 15.05 -6.35
N GLU A 385 11.70 15.64 -6.84
CA GLU A 385 13.10 15.27 -6.49
C GLU A 385 13.49 15.64 -5.04
N ASP A 386 12.51 15.90 -4.19
CA ASP A 386 12.73 16.19 -2.80
C ASP A 386 12.92 14.89 -2.01
N SER A 387 13.55 14.99 -0.84
CA SER A 387 13.81 13.86 0.04
C SER A 387 13.31 14.15 1.44
N SER A 388 12.42 13.29 1.90
CA SER A 388 11.78 13.38 3.21
C SER A 388 12.23 12.25 4.09
N TYR A 389 12.41 12.51 5.38
CA TYR A 389 12.82 11.51 6.36
C TYR A 389 11.91 11.63 7.57
N PHE A 390 11.12 10.60 7.84
CA PHE A 390 10.11 10.60 8.90
C PHE A 390 10.56 9.77 10.09
N ASP A 391 10.40 10.35 11.27
CA ASP A 391 10.64 9.72 12.58
C ASP A 391 9.30 9.20 13.15
N LYS A 392 8.24 10.02 13.10
CA LYS A 392 6.95 9.66 13.71
C LYS A 392 5.74 10.25 13.00
N PHE A 393 4.65 9.48 13.01
CA PHE A 393 3.32 9.96 12.68
C PHE A 393 2.36 9.78 13.86
N SER A 394 1.44 10.73 14.03
CA SER A 394 0.31 10.57 14.95
C SER A 394 -0.92 11.29 14.41
N LEU A 395 -2.10 10.77 14.75
CA LEU A 395 -3.37 11.37 14.36
C LEU A 395 -4.14 11.74 15.62
N LEU A 396 -4.37 13.04 15.80
CA LEU A 396 -5.14 13.58 16.91
C LEU A 396 -6.58 13.81 16.47
N SER A 397 -7.53 13.41 17.31
CA SER A 397 -8.97 13.61 17.14
C SER A 397 -9.48 14.56 18.23
N ILE A 398 -10.20 15.59 17.81
CA ILE A 398 -10.76 16.62 18.69
C ILE A 398 -12.25 16.73 18.40
N SER A 399 -13.07 16.41 19.40
CA SER A 399 -14.52 16.62 19.32
C SER A 399 -14.87 18.00 19.90
N HIS A 400 -15.66 18.79 19.17
CA HIS A 400 -16.03 20.16 19.58
C HIS A 400 -17.37 20.61 18.98
N ASN A 401 -17.90 21.73 19.47
CA ASN A 401 -19.12 22.34 18.93
C ASN A 401 -18.87 22.93 17.53
N GLU A 402 -19.88 22.94 16.66
CA GLU A 402 -19.78 23.48 15.29
C GLU A 402 -19.37 24.96 15.24
N SER A 403 -19.75 25.74 16.25
CA SER A 403 -19.39 27.17 16.35
C SER A 403 -17.91 27.42 16.65
N LEU A 404 -17.16 26.39 17.07
CA LEU A 404 -15.76 26.51 17.47
C LEU A 404 -14.85 26.10 16.31
N ASN A 405 -13.98 27.02 15.89
CA ASN A 405 -12.84 26.73 15.02
C ASN A 405 -11.67 26.24 15.87
N ILE A 406 -10.89 25.30 15.34
CA ILE A 406 -9.71 24.74 16.01
C ILE A 406 -8.46 25.30 15.35
N GLY A 407 -7.55 25.83 16.16
CA GLY A 407 -6.24 26.31 15.74
C GLY A 407 -5.11 25.61 16.49
N ILE A 408 -3.92 25.67 15.92
CA ILE A 408 -2.70 25.12 16.53
C ILE A 408 -1.51 26.06 16.29
N VAL A 409 -0.76 26.35 17.35
CA VAL A 409 0.48 27.12 17.28
C VAL A 409 1.43 26.70 18.39
N ASN A 410 2.72 26.49 18.12
CA ASN A 410 3.72 26.12 19.14
C ASN A 410 3.27 24.97 20.09
N ASN A 411 2.70 23.90 19.54
CA ASN A 411 2.10 22.76 20.27
C ASN A 411 0.88 23.09 21.15
N PHE A 412 0.39 24.34 21.11
CA PHE A 412 -0.82 24.77 21.78
C PHE A 412 -2.03 24.64 20.85
N ILE A 413 -2.95 23.74 21.20
CA ILE A 413 -4.22 23.55 20.51
C ILE A 413 -5.31 24.33 21.23
N PHE A 414 -6.07 25.12 20.48
CA PHE A 414 -7.09 26.01 21.03
C PHE A 414 -8.32 26.11 20.14
N GLY A 415 -9.43 26.46 20.76
CA GLY A 415 -10.69 26.77 20.08
C GLY A 415 -10.96 28.28 20.07
N TYR A 416 -11.52 28.80 18.98
CA TYR A 416 -11.96 30.19 18.85
C TYR A 416 -13.21 30.30 17.97
N GLN A 417 -14.02 31.35 18.13
CA GLN A 417 -15.26 31.52 17.34
C GLN A 417 -15.15 32.67 16.34
N ASN A 418 -14.72 33.84 16.82
CA ASN A 418 -14.68 35.07 16.03
C ASN A 418 -13.26 35.63 15.96
N THR A 419 -13.01 36.43 14.94
CA THR A 419 -11.78 37.20 14.75
C THR A 419 -12.10 38.68 14.60
N ILE A 420 -11.16 39.54 14.96
CA ILE A 420 -11.17 40.95 14.62
C ILE A 420 -10.52 41.09 13.23
N SER A 421 -11.25 41.62 12.25
CA SER A 421 -10.72 41.93 10.92
C SER A 421 -9.94 43.24 10.94
N PRO A 422 -8.89 43.39 10.12
CA PRO A 422 -8.20 44.67 9.99
C PRO A 422 -9.12 45.74 9.39
N ILE A 423 -9.01 46.98 9.87
CA ILE A 423 -9.69 48.17 9.33
C ILE A 423 -9.02 48.67 8.04
N SER A 424 -7.74 48.35 7.83
CA SER A 424 -7.03 48.54 6.56
C SER A 424 -5.94 47.49 6.38
N PHE A 425 -5.71 47.08 5.13
CA PHE A 425 -4.66 46.13 4.78
C PHE A 425 -3.91 46.62 3.54
N ILE A 426 -2.90 47.46 3.75
CA ILE A 426 -2.26 48.22 2.68
C ILE A 426 -0.93 47.61 2.24
N ASP A 427 -0.67 47.60 0.93
CA ASP A 427 0.65 47.25 0.40
C ASP A 427 1.60 48.45 0.30
N HIS A 428 2.83 48.19 -0.12
CA HIS A 428 3.85 49.21 -0.37
C HIS A 428 3.47 50.29 -1.41
N THR A 429 2.40 50.10 -2.19
CA THR A 429 1.86 51.07 -3.14
C THR A 429 0.68 51.88 -2.57
N ASN A 430 0.35 51.69 -1.29
CA ASN A 430 -0.83 52.22 -0.60
C ASN A 430 -2.18 51.70 -1.15
N LYS A 431 -2.20 50.57 -1.86
CA LYS A 431 -3.47 49.92 -2.21
C LYS A 431 -4.01 49.17 -0.99
N ASP A 432 -5.27 49.42 -0.60
CA ASP A 432 -5.99 48.67 0.43
C ASP A 432 -6.59 47.38 -0.17
N TRP A 433 -6.22 46.25 0.39
CA TRP A 433 -6.58 44.88 0.00
C TRP A 433 -7.55 44.23 0.98
N ARG A 434 -8.17 45.02 1.86
CA ARG A 434 -9.07 44.52 2.89
C ARG A 434 -10.20 43.67 2.32
N ASN A 435 -10.79 44.02 1.18
CA ASN A 435 -11.94 43.27 0.63
C ASN A 435 -11.54 41.86 0.19
N GLU A 436 -10.28 41.66 -0.16
CA GLU A 436 -9.68 40.40 -0.61
C GLU A 436 -9.21 39.48 0.55
N ILE A 437 -9.46 39.86 1.81
CA ILE A 437 -9.06 39.05 2.99
C ILE A 437 -10.16 38.91 4.05
N LEU A 438 -11.41 39.28 3.72
CA LEU A 438 -12.52 39.28 4.69
C LEU A 438 -13.17 37.91 4.86
N THR A 439 -13.36 37.18 3.76
CA THR A 439 -14.15 35.94 3.75
C THR A 439 -13.27 34.81 3.23
N PRO A 440 -12.97 33.78 4.04
CA PRO A 440 -12.16 32.67 3.58
C PRO A 440 -12.90 31.83 2.52
N PHE A 441 -12.16 31.31 1.55
CA PHE A 441 -12.59 30.41 0.49
C PHE A 441 -13.67 30.98 -0.46
N ASP A 442 -13.76 32.30 -0.63
CA ASP A 442 -14.73 32.97 -1.50
C ASP A 442 -14.23 33.18 -2.95
N ASN A 443 -13.00 32.74 -3.25
CA ASN A 443 -12.24 32.98 -4.48
C ASN A 443 -11.78 34.43 -4.70
N ASN A 444 -11.90 35.30 -3.70
CA ASN A 444 -11.42 36.67 -3.72
C ASN A 444 -10.24 36.82 -2.75
N TYR A 445 -9.03 36.76 -3.30
CA TYR A 445 -7.79 36.73 -2.51
C TYR A 445 -6.76 37.74 -2.99
N LEU A 446 -5.90 38.17 -2.06
CA LEU A 446 -4.68 38.93 -2.37
C LEU A 446 -3.68 38.02 -3.10
N SER A 447 -3.13 38.50 -4.21
CA SER A 447 -2.02 37.83 -4.92
C SER A 447 -0.94 38.84 -5.29
N LEU A 448 0.20 38.75 -4.61
CA LEU A 448 1.39 39.55 -4.85
C LEU A 448 2.46 38.68 -5.50
N LYS A 449 3.13 39.18 -6.55
CA LYS A 449 4.14 38.40 -7.30
C LYS A 449 5.56 38.59 -6.77
N ASP A 450 5.90 39.81 -6.40
CA ASP A 450 7.26 40.19 -6.00
C ASP A 450 7.42 40.19 -4.48
N SER A 451 8.60 40.52 -3.97
CA SER A 451 8.83 40.78 -2.54
C SER A 451 8.28 42.14 -2.12
N GLY A 452 7.95 42.33 -0.85
CA GLY A 452 7.43 43.60 -0.35
C GLY A 452 6.93 43.52 1.09
N TYR A 453 6.07 44.47 1.47
CA TYR A 453 5.40 44.48 2.76
C TYR A 453 3.91 44.80 2.64
N LEU A 454 3.16 44.33 3.63
CA LEU A 454 1.75 44.64 3.90
C LEU A 454 1.63 45.17 5.32
N ILE A 455 0.76 46.14 5.53
CA ILE A 455 0.47 46.72 6.84
C ILE A 455 -1.00 46.44 7.15
N ALA A 456 -1.25 45.63 8.18
CA ALA A 456 -2.58 45.42 8.73
C ALA A 456 -2.80 46.33 9.93
N ASN A 457 -3.75 47.25 9.82
CA ASN A 457 -4.23 48.03 10.96
C ASN A 457 -5.50 47.38 11.50
N PHE A 458 -5.52 46.99 12.77
CA PHE A 458 -6.68 46.41 13.46
C PHE A 458 -7.49 47.44 14.26
N GLY A 459 -7.04 48.70 14.29
CA GLY A 459 -7.63 49.76 15.09
C GLY A 459 -7.41 49.54 16.59
N GLU A 460 -8.26 50.17 17.41
CA GLU A 460 -8.24 49.97 18.86
C GLU A 460 -8.70 48.57 19.24
N VAL A 461 -7.83 47.82 19.94
CA VAL A 461 -8.10 46.47 20.42
C VAL A 461 -7.78 46.35 21.91
N SER A 462 -8.50 45.46 22.59
CA SER A 462 -8.25 45.08 23.98
C SER A 462 -8.01 43.57 24.07
N LEU A 463 -6.82 43.18 24.51
CA LEU A 463 -6.30 41.80 24.47
C LEU A 463 -5.85 41.35 25.88
N PRO A 464 -6.78 41.12 26.83
CA PRO A 464 -6.42 40.73 28.20
C PRO A 464 -5.61 39.43 28.26
N ASN A 465 -5.89 38.49 27.36
CA ASN A 465 -5.22 37.19 27.28
C ASN A 465 -4.16 37.11 26.17
N GLY A 466 -3.80 38.25 25.56
CA GLY A 466 -2.97 38.29 24.36
C GLY A 466 -3.76 38.06 23.08
N GLY A 467 -3.04 37.93 21.95
CA GLY A 467 -3.65 37.75 20.63
C GLY A 467 -2.95 36.68 19.81
N ILE A 468 -3.68 36.06 18.88
CA ILE A 468 -3.12 35.16 17.86
C ILE A 468 -3.58 35.66 16.50
N ILE A 469 -2.65 35.81 15.56
CA ILE A 469 -3.03 36.12 14.17
C ILE A 469 -3.34 34.81 13.45
N VAL A 470 -4.48 34.76 12.77
CA VAL A 470 -4.85 33.67 11.87
C VAL A 470 -4.80 34.17 10.43
N ILE A 471 -4.13 33.38 9.59
CA ILE A 471 -3.92 33.72 8.18
C ILE A 471 -4.28 32.50 7.34
N LEU A 472 -5.14 32.66 6.33
CA LEU A 472 -5.36 31.65 5.30
C LEU A 472 -4.47 31.97 4.10
N LEU A 473 -3.47 31.11 3.87
CA LEU A 473 -2.49 31.33 2.83
C LEU A 473 -2.20 30.04 2.06
N ARG A 474 -1.69 30.19 0.83
CA ARG A 474 -1.22 29.09 -0.02
C ARG A 474 0.08 29.47 -0.72
N SER A 475 0.68 28.50 -1.40
CA SER A 475 1.98 28.61 -2.07
C SER A 475 3.15 28.80 -1.12
N LYS A 476 4.38 28.78 -1.66
CA LYS A 476 5.63 29.00 -0.92
C LYS A 476 5.80 30.48 -0.62
N THR A 477 4.93 31.03 0.21
CA THR A 477 5.06 32.37 0.74
C THR A 477 5.78 32.28 2.07
N GLN A 478 6.89 33.00 2.16
CA GLN A 478 7.58 33.23 3.43
C GLN A 478 7.14 34.60 3.93
N LEU A 479 6.30 34.63 4.97
CA LEU A 479 5.96 35.86 5.66
C LEU A 479 6.91 36.02 6.85
N VAL A 480 7.49 37.21 6.98
CA VAL A 480 8.28 37.63 8.14
C VAL A 480 7.49 38.71 8.87
N GLY A 481 7.07 38.39 10.09
CA GLY A 481 6.38 39.32 10.99
C GLY A 481 7.29 40.50 11.38
N GLY A 482 6.77 41.74 11.26
CA GLY A 482 7.56 42.97 11.14
C GLY A 482 7.63 43.89 12.37
N ARG A 483 8.61 44.81 12.31
CA ARG A 483 8.94 45.86 13.30
C ARG A 483 7.94 47.03 13.29
N ASN A 484 7.35 47.32 14.46
CA ASN A 484 7.39 48.61 15.18
C ASN A 484 6.53 48.50 16.46
N GLN A 485 7.16 48.82 17.60
CA GLN A 485 6.73 48.81 19.02
C GLN A 485 5.33 48.25 19.41
N PRO A 486 5.23 47.25 20.32
CA PRO A 486 6.22 46.72 21.26
C PRO A 486 6.86 45.38 20.81
N PHE A 487 6.90 45.09 19.51
CA PHE A 487 7.36 43.78 19.03
C PHE A 487 8.89 43.64 19.05
N SER A 488 9.38 42.57 19.68
CA SER A 488 10.78 42.11 19.56
C SER A 488 10.92 40.80 18.78
N SER A 489 9.80 40.13 18.48
CA SER A 489 9.75 38.87 17.75
C SER A 489 9.52 39.07 16.26
N SER A 490 10.32 38.39 15.44
CA SER A 490 10.06 38.18 14.01
C SER A 490 9.94 36.69 13.79
N GLU A 491 8.78 36.23 13.34
CA GLU A 491 8.55 34.83 13.00
C GLU A 491 8.47 34.65 11.49
N THR A 492 9.01 33.53 11.01
CA THR A 492 8.85 33.12 9.62
C THR A 492 7.68 32.15 9.51
N ILE A 493 6.65 32.55 8.78
CA ILE A 493 5.48 31.73 8.49
C ILE A 493 5.64 31.15 7.08
N TYR A 494 5.53 29.82 6.97
CA TYR A 494 5.62 29.11 5.70
C TYR A 494 4.24 28.70 5.20
N GLY A 495 3.94 29.05 3.96
CA GLY A 495 2.75 28.54 3.28
C GLY A 495 2.85 27.11 2.81
N ARG A 496 1.67 26.51 2.62
CA ARG A 496 1.49 25.16 2.08
C ARG A 496 1.04 25.22 0.62
N LYS A 497 1.09 24.10 -0.11
CA LYS A 497 0.68 23.97 -1.52
C LYS A 497 -0.73 24.51 -1.76
N ASN A 498 -1.68 24.06 -0.95
CA ASN A 498 -3.10 24.44 -0.99
C ASN A 498 -3.43 25.39 0.18
N TRP A 499 -4.57 26.07 0.11
CA TRP A 499 -5.04 26.98 1.17
C TRP A 499 -5.08 26.29 2.54
N ALA A 500 -4.34 26.83 3.51
CA ALA A 500 -4.32 26.33 4.88
C ALA A 500 -4.26 27.47 5.89
N TYR A 501 -4.97 27.30 7.02
CA TYR A 501 -4.85 28.22 8.14
C TYR A 501 -3.49 28.05 8.80
N THR A 502 -2.83 29.18 9.03
CA THR A 502 -1.60 29.26 9.81
C THR A 502 -1.79 30.30 10.91
N TYR A 503 -1.11 30.09 12.03
CA TYR A 503 -1.29 30.87 13.24
C TYR A 503 0.05 31.47 13.67
N TRP A 504 0.04 32.74 14.06
CA TRP A 504 1.18 33.43 14.65
C TRP A 504 0.85 33.78 16.10
N ASP A 505 1.60 33.18 17.02
CA ASP A 505 1.40 33.35 18.46
C ASP A 505 1.98 34.68 18.94
N LEU A 506 1.10 35.59 19.37
CA LEU A 506 1.46 36.86 19.98
C LEU A 506 0.88 36.96 21.40
N ARG A 507 0.56 35.82 22.04
CA ARG A 507 -0.16 35.82 23.31
C ARG A 507 0.64 36.47 24.43
N GLU A 508 1.94 36.21 24.50
CA GLU A 508 2.79 36.78 25.53
C GLU A 508 3.19 38.23 25.19
N GLU A 509 3.41 38.55 23.91
CA GLU A 509 3.75 39.89 23.45
C GLU A 509 2.59 40.89 23.58
N LEU A 510 1.35 40.44 23.35
CA LEU A 510 0.14 41.27 23.40
C LEU A 510 -0.67 41.09 24.68
N LYS A 511 -0.09 40.44 25.70
CA LYS A 511 -0.79 40.18 26.97
C LYS A 511 -1.15 41.48 27.67
N ASN A 512 -2.42 41.63 28.03
CA ASN A 512 -2.97 42.87 28.58
C ASN A 512 -2.82 44.11 27.67
N TYR A 513 -2.62 43.92 26.37
CA TYR A 513 -2.50 45.02 25.43
C TYR A 513 -3.83 45.76 25.27
N ASN A 514 -3.78 47.09 25.29
CA ASN A 514 -4.93 47.96 25.04
C ASN A 514 -4.48 49.19 24.26
N GLY A 515 -4.91 49.31 23.01
CA GLY A 515 -4.47 50.40 22.13
C GLY A 515 -4.64 50.09 20.65
N GLU A 516 -4.13 50.97 19.79
CA GLU A 516 -4.15 50.80 18.33
C GLU A 516 -3.11 49.76 17.88
N LEU A 517 -3.57 48.65 17.30
CA LEU A 517 -2.71 47.56 16.84
C LEU A 517 -2.45 47.62 15.35
N VAL A 518 -1.17 47.79 14.97
CA VAL A 518 -0.70 47.75 13.59
C VAL A 518 0.38 46.68 13.46
N ILE A 519 0.23 45.79 12.47
CA ILE A 519 1.15 44.68 12.22
C ILE A 519 1.69 44.78 10.81
N ASN A 520 3.03 44.71 10.70
CA ASN A 520 3.73 44.67 9.43
C ASN A 520 4.02 43.22 9.04
N PHE A 521 3.70 42.86 7.81
CA PHE A 521 4.05 41.58 7.21
C PHE A 521 5.03 41.85 6.07
N SER A 522 6.22 41.26 6.12
CA SER A 522 7.18 41.32 5.02
C SER A 522 7.19 39.98 4.28
N PHE A 523 7.32 39.97 2.96
CA PHE A 523 7.41 38.74 2.16
C PHE A 523 8.63 38.76 1.26
N LEU A 524 9.36 37.64 1.25
CA LEU A 524 10.61 37.49 0.47
C LEU A 524 10.38 36.97 -0.95
N LYS A 525 9.26 36.26 -1.15
CA LYS A 525 8.73 35.74 -2.42
C LYS A 525 7.23 35.92 -2.32
N GLY A 526 6.56 36.36 -3.39
CA GLY A 526 5.16 36.80 -3.41
C GLY A 526 4.17 36.08 -2.48
N ALA A 527 3.10 36.77 -2.11
CA ALA A 527 2.12 36.33 -1.13
C ALA A 527 0.75 36.07 -1.75
N GLU A 528 0.17 34.90 -1.46
CA GLU A 528 -1.25 34.63 -1.71
C GLU A 528 -2.00 34.47 -0.38
N ILE A 529 -2.89 35.40 -0.07
CA ILE A 529 -3.62 35.49 1.21
C ILE A 529 -5.11 35.65 0.91
N ASP A 530 -5.92 34.76 1.47
CA ASP A 530 -7.38 34.72 1.28
C ASP A 530 -8.13 35.20 2.54
N TYR A 531 -7.45 35.20 3.69
CA TYR A 531 -8.04 35.64 4.94
C TYR A 531 -6.99 36.05 5.97
N LEU A 532 -7.31 37.09 6.74
CA LEU A 532 -6.51 37.56 7.87
C LEU A 532 -7.42 38.03 9.01
N GLY A 533 -7.16 37.52 10.21
CA GLY A 533 -7.90 37.90 11.41
C GLY A 533 -7.05 37.87 12.67
N LEU A 534 -7.48 38.62 13.68
CA LEU A 534 -6.91 38.62 15.02
C LEU A 534 -7.85 37.90 16.00
N ILE A 535 -7.35 36.85 16.62
CA ILE A 535 -8.06 36.07 17.64
C ILE A 535 -7.76 36.70 19.00
N SER A 536 -8.77 37.31 19.62
CA SER A 536 -8.69 37.95 20.95
C SER A 536 -9.30 37.09 22.07
N SER A 537 -10.05 36.06 21.72
CA SER A 537 -10.69 35.14 22.65
C SER A 537 -10.52 33.70 22.17
N PHE A 538 -9.88 32.88 22.99
CA PHE A 538 -9.60 31.48 22.71
C PHE A 538 -9.68 30.65 24.00
N ILE A 539 -9.96 29.36 23.84
CA ILE A 539 -10.06 28.40 24.94
C ILE A 539 -9.09 27.26 24.65
N SER A 540 -8.28 26.88 25.63
CA SER A 540 -7.39 25.72 25.49
C SER A 540 -8.21 24.44 25.37
N ILE A 541 -7.88 23.61 24.38
CA ILE A 541 -8.50 22.30 24.20
C ILE A 541 -7.62 21.27 24.90
N THR A 542 -8.14 20.65 25.95
CA THR A 542 -7.41 19.65 26.76
C THR A 542 -7.86 18.22 26.49
N GLN A 543 -9.09 18.04 25.99
CA GLN A 543 -9.61 16.74 25.59
C GLN A 543 -9.22 16.44 24.14
N ILE A 544 -8.03 15.89 23.97
CA ILE A 544 -7.47 15.49 22.68
C ILE A 544 -7.26 13.98 22.73
N GLU A 545 -7.87 13.25 21.81
CA GLU A 545 -7.65 11.83 21.67
C GLU A 545 -6.54 11.57 20.66
N THR A 546 -5.54 10.76 21.02
CA THR A 546 -4.53 10.28 20.07
C THR A 546 -4.96 8.92 19.56
N LEU A 547 -5.26 8.83 18.27
CA LEU A 547 -5.71 7.58 17.66
C LEU A 547 -4.54 6.61 17.53
N LYS A 548 -4.81 5.34 17.83
CA LYS A 548 -3.80 4.29 17.78
C LYS A 548 -3.38 4.03 16.34
N LEU A 549 -2.10 4.19 16.05
CA LEU A 549 -1.51 3.70 14.80
C LEU A 549 -1.58 2.17 14.79
N VAL A 550 -2.22 1.61 13.76
CA VAL A 550 -2.41 0.15 13.60
C VAL A 550 -1.41 -0.42 12.62
N SER A 551 -1.20 0.27 11.51
CA SER A 551 -0.27 -0.17 10.47
C SER A 551 0.27 1.01 9.69
N ALA A 552 1.53 0.95 9.30
CA ALA A 552 2.07 1.75 8.21
C ALA A 552 2.89 0.90 7.25
N TYR A 553 2.68 1.13 5.96
CA TYR A 553 3.30 0.37 4.89
C TYR A 553 3.92 1.32 3.87
N HIS A 554 5.24 1.21 3.72
CA HIS A 554 6.00 1.87 2.67
C HIS A 554 6.04 1.00 1.41
N ASN A 555 5.79 1.58 0.24
CA ASN A 555 5.73 0.81 -1.01
C ASN A 555 7.03 0.05 -1.34
N LEU A 556 8.19 0.65 -1.07
CA LEU A 556 9.51 0.01 -1.21
C LEU A 556 9.94 -0.84 0.00
N TYR A 557 9.89 -0.30 1.22
CA TYR A 557 10.44 -0.95 2.42
C TYR A 557 9.48 -1.94 3.13
N GLY A 558 8.21 -1.99 2.73
CA GLY A 558 7.22 -2.86 3.34
C GLY A 558 6.64 -2.26 4.64
N GLU A 559 6.34 -3.10 5.62
CA GLU A 559 5.76 -2.66 6.89
C GLU A 559 6.78 -1.86 7.71
N ILE A 560 6.40 -0.65 8.13
CA ILE A 560 7.23 0.30 8.87
C ILE A 560 6.53 0.79 10.16
N THR A 561 5.46 0.12 10.58
CA THR A 561 4.62 0.50 11.72
C THR A 561 5.43 0.81 12.97
N ASP A 562 6.35 -0.07 13.36
CA ASP A 562 7.14 0.10 14.59
C ASP A 562 8.13 1.28 14.48
N ILE A 563 8.64 1.56 13.29
CA ILE A 563 9.61 2.63 13.04
C ILE A 563 8.95 4.00 13.22
N ILE A 564 7.71 4.17 12.75
CA ILE A 564 7.02 5.47 12.75
C ILE A 564 6.11 5.70 13.96
N ASN A 565 6.06 4.76 14.90
CA ASN A 565 5.18 4.80 16.06
C ASN A 565 5.81 5.54 17.26
N GLU A 566 7.14 5.51 17.38
CA GLU A 566 7.88 6.08 18.50
C GLU A 566 8.88 7.14 18.02
N GLU A 567 9.28 8.05 18.92
CA GLU A 567 10.32 9.04 18.62
C GLU A 567 11.67 8.49 19.06
N ASP A 568 12.27 7.64 18.24
CA ASP A 568 13.53 6.96 18.54
C ASP A 568 14.70 7.43 17.67
N ASN A 569 14.47 8.42 16.79
CA ASN A 569 15.39 8.93 15.77
C ASN A 569 15.68 7.94 14.63
N VAL A 570 14.97 6.81 14.54
CA VAL A 570 15.08 5.86 13.43
C VAL A 570 14.17 6.34 12.30
N LYS A 571 14.77 6.86 11.24
CA LYS A 571 14.02 7.55 10.18
C LYS A 571 13.79 6.68 8.96
N ILE A 572 12.58 6.73 8.43
CA ILE A 572 12.25 6.16 7.13
C ILE A 572 12.36 7.23 6.03
N PRO A 573 13.17 7.02 4.97
CA PRO A 573 13.19 7.93 3.85
C PRO A 573 11.93 7.76 3.00
N LEU A 574 11.49 8.85 2.39
CA LEU A 574 10.49 8.88 1.33
C LEU A 574 11.07 9.71 0.18
N LYS A 575 11.40 9.03 -0.92
CA LYS A 575 11.97 9.64 -2.13
C LYS A 575 10.93 9.76 -3.24
N LYS A 576 11.29 10.45 -4.32
CA LYS A 576 10.45 10.64 -5.50
C LYS A 576 9.73 9.34 -5.94
N ASN A 577 8.41 9.43 -6.09
CA ASN A 577 7.47 8.35 -6.43
C ASN A 577 7.28 7.28 -5.34
N GLU A 578 7.88 7.43 -4.16
CA GLU A 578 7.62 6.57 -3.01
C GLU A 578 6.39 7.03 -2.23
N ASN A 579 5.80 6.11 -1.48
CA ASN A 579 4.59 6.39 -0.72
C ASN A 579 4.45 5.51 0.52
N ILE A 580 3.71 6.05 1.50
CA ILE A 580 3.39 5.41 2.76
C ILE A 580 1.87 5.37 2.93
N PHE A 581 1.33 4.19 3.18
CA PHE A 581 -0.06 3.97 3.56
C PHE A 581 -0.15 3.78 5.07
N ILE A 582 -1.08 4.49 5.72
CA ILE A 582 -1.20 4.53 7.17
C ILE A 582 -2.65 4.24 7.57
N SER A 583 -2.83 3.38 8.57
CA SER A 583 -4.14 3.09 9.16
C SER A 583 -4.11 3.36 10.66
N PHE A 584 -5.05 4.18 11.11
CA PHE A 584 -5.34 4.42 12.52
C PHE A 584 -6.62 3.70 12.93
N LEU A 585 -6.67 3.18 14.15
CA LEU A 585 -7.88 2.59 14.70
C LEU A 585 -8.95 3.67 14.85
N ALA A 586 -10.13 3.45 14.27
CA ALA A 586 -11.27 4.32 14.47
C ALA A 586 -11.82 4.16 15.90
N GLU A 587 -12.37 5.24 16.43
CA GLU A 587 -12.91 5.27 17.78
C GLU A 587 -14.13 4.35 17.89
N SER A 588 -14.19 3.52 18.92
CA SER A 588 -15.39 2.72 19.21
C SER A 588 -16.52 3.66 19.62
N SER A 589 -17.62 3.65 18.87
CA SER A 589 -18.85 4.41 19.14
C SER A 589 -19.39 4.11 20.53
N SER A 590 -18.92 4.84 21.54
CA SER A 590 -19.32 4.69 22.93
C SER A 590 -19.53 6.06 23.57
N ASN A 591 -20.80 6.38 23.79
CA ASN A 591 -21.35 7.30 24.79
C ASN A 591 -20.49 8.51 25.20
N SER A 592 -20.15 9.37 24.25
CA SER A 592 -19.73 10.75 24.54
C SER A 592 -20.87 11.72 24.20
N PRO A 593 -21.00 12.85 24.93
CA PRO A 593 -22.06 13.84 24.68
C PRO A 593 -22.01 14.27 23.22
N ILE A 594 -23.19 14.57 22.65
CA ILE A 594 -23.40 14.96 21.25
C ILE A 594 -22.63 16.26 20.98
N LEU A 595 -21.33 16.14 20.66
CA LEU A 595 -20.52 17.17 20.03
C LEU A 595 -20.64 16.96 18.53
N GLU A 596 -21.05 18.00 17.83
CA GLU A 596 -21.55 17.91 16.44
C GLU A 596 -20.42 17.79 15.40
N LYS A 597 -19.20 18.21 15.73
CA LYS A 597 -18.06 18.24 14.78
C LYS A 597 -16.79 17.63 15.37
N LYS A 598 -16.02 16.96 14.49
CA LYS A 598 -14.66 16.49 14.76
C LYS A 598 -13.66 17.25 13.90
N THR A 599 -12.49 17.52 14.47
CA THR A 599 -11.31 18.02 13.77
C THR A 599 -10.18 17.03 13.96
N TYR A 600 -9.49 16.69 12.87
CA TYR A 600 -8.33 15.80 12.88
C TYR A 600 -7.05 16.59 12.64
N ILE A 601 -6.02 16.33 13.44
CA ILE A 601 -4.70 16.94 13.28
C ILE A 601 -3.69 15.82 13.03
N PHE A 602 -3.03 15.87 11.87
CA PHE A 602 -1.95 14.97 11.54
C PHE A 602 -0.62 15.55 12.02
N TYR A 603 -0.02 14.89 13.00
CA TYR A 603 1.28 15.20 13.55
C TYR A 603 2.36 14.42 12.81
N THR A 604 3.41 15.12 12.42
CA THR A 604 4.58 14.56 11.73
C THR A 604 5.85 15.08 12.35
N LYS A 605 6.82 14.19 12.53
CA LYS A 605 8.18 14.56 12.94
C LYS A 605 9.17 14.02 11.91
N GLY A 606 10.08 14.88 11.46
CA GLY A 606 11.01 14.50 10.41
C GLY A 606 11.84 15.67 9.90
N LYS A 607 12.43 15.49 8.71
CA LYS A 607 13.13 16.55 7.96
C LYS A 607 12.79 16.43 6.49
N TYR A 608 12.80 17.57 5.81
CA TYR A 608 12.43 17.68 4.40
C TYR A 608 13.36 18.68 3.72
N PHE A 609 14.01 18.26 2.63
CA PHE A 609 14.89 19.11 1.83
C PHE A 609 14.80 18.79 0.33
N ARG A 610 15.15 19.79 -0.49
CA ARG A 610 15.11 19.73 -1.96
C ARG A 610 16.49 19.42 -2.53
N ASN A 611 16.56 18.53 -3.51
CA ASN A 611 17.75 18.14 -4.28
C ASN A 611 18.93 17.59 -3.44
N GLU A 612 19.10 16.27 -3.42
CA GLU A 612 20.29 15.60 -2.82
C GLU A 612 21.62 16.02 -3.49
N GLU A 613 21.62 16.49 -4.75
CA GLU A 613 22.85 16.81 -5.50
C GLU A 613 23.66 18.01 -4.97
N GLU A 614 23.04 18.97 -4.27
CA GLU A 614 23.78 20.08 -3.65
C GLU A 614 24.56 19.65 -2.40
N TYR A 615 24.30 18.44 -1.90
CA TYR A 615 24.95 17.86 -0.71
C TYR A 615 26.05 16.83 -1.03
N LEU A 616 26.08 16.26 -2.23
CA LEU A 616 27.18 15.38 -2.67
C LEU A 616 28.54 16.10 -2.73
N GLY A 617 28.55 17.45 -2.64
CA GLY A 617 29.75 18.28 -2.63
C GLY A 617 30.19 18.83 -1.26
N LYS A 618 29.46 18.55 -0.17
CA LYS A 618 29.89 18.93 1.19
C LYS A 618 30.05 17.67 2.03
N ASP A 619 31.28 17.43 2.48
CA ASP A 619 31.61 16.39 3.44
C ASP A 619 30.51 16.30 4.51
N LEU A 620 29.80 15.17 4.55
CA LEU A 620 28.83 14.83 5.58
C LEU A 620 29.56 14.88 6.93
N GLU A 621 29.49 16.02 7.63
CA GLU A 621 30.03 16.19 8.97
C GLU A 621 29.45 15.09 9.88
N GLY A 622 30.30 14.11 10.23
CA GLY A 622 29.95 13.00 11.11
C GLY A 622 29.90 11.61 10.47
N SER A 623 29.98 11.48 9.14
CA SER A 623 30.06 10.17 8.46
C SER A 623 31.51 9.68 8.31
N GLU A 624 31.73 8.37 8.38
CA GLU A 624 33.05 7.77 8.13
C GLU A 624 33.10 7.16 6.71
N LYS A 625 33.99 7.67 5.84
CA LYS A 625 34.18 7.14 4.49
C LYS A 625 34.80 5.74 4.55
N ILE A 626 34.17 4.77 3.90
CA ILE A 626 34.76 3.44 3.67
C ILE A 626 35.05 3.28 2.19
N VAL A 627 36.32 2.98 1.88
CA VAL A 627 36.77 2.62 0.54
C VAL A 627 37.10 1.14 0.54
N LEU A 628 36.35 0.35 -0.24
CA LEU A 628 36.64 -1.07 -0.43
C LEU A 628 37.31 -1.27 -1.78
N CYS A 629 38.59 -1.64 -1.76
CA CYS A 629 39.29 -2.12 -2.95
C CYS A 629 38.96 -3.61 -3.15
N LEU A 630 38.20 -3.90 -4.20
CA LEU A 630 37.80 -5.27 -4.56
C LEU A 630 38.96 -6.08 -5.20
N ASN A 631 40.00 -5.39 -5.71
CA ASN A 631 41.20 -6.00 -6.25
C ASN A 631 42.46 -5.18 -5.87
N LYS A 632 43.54 -5.83 -5.39
CA LYS A 632 44.78 -5.14 -4.96
C LYS A 632 45.55 -4.46 -6.11
N THR A 633 45.23 -4.80 -7.36
CA THR A 633 46.04 -4.41 -8.52
C THR A 633 45.43 -3.29 -9.35
N TYR A 634 44.13 -2.99 -9.19
CA TYR A 634 43.44 -1.96 -9.97
C TYR A 634 42.50 -1.13 -9.09
N TYR A 635 42.80 0.16 -8.92
CA TYR A 635 41.95 1.16 -8.25
C TYR A 635 40.62 1.45 -8.98
N LYS A 636 40.19 0.64 -9.95
CA LYS A 636 38.99 0.88 -10.76
C LYS A 636 37.72 0.24 -10.20
N ASP A 637 37.83 -0.80 -9.39
CA ASP A 637 36.68 -1.45 -8.74
C ASP A 637 36.61 -1.02 -7.27
N MET A 638 36.22 0.23 -7.06
CA MET A 638 36.00 0.82 -5.73
C MET A 638 34.51 0.89 -5.43
N LEU A 639 34.16 0.41 -4.25
CA LEU A 639 32.82 0.56 -3.69
C LEU A 639 32.92 1.60 -2.56
N GLU A 640 32.26 2.74 -2.75
CA GLU A 640 32.26 3.85 -1.78
C GLU A 640 30.90 3.93 -1.08
N TYR A 641 30.92 3.97 0.26
CA TYR A 641 29.73 4.17 1.08
C TYR A 641 30.01 5.14 2.23
N TYR A 642 28.98 5.91 2.58
CA TYR A 642 28.92 6.74 3.77
C TYR A 642 27.95 6.12 4.76
N LEU A 643 28.39 5.96 6.00
CA LEU A 643 27.57 5.37 7.06
C LEU A 643 27.44 6.38 8.22
N ASP A 644 26.20 6.59 8.67
CA ASP A 644 25.84 7.48 9.79
C ASP A 644 25.48 6.67 11.04
N ILE A 645 26.20 5.58 11.30
CA ILE A 645 25.98 4.69 12.45
C ILE A 645 27.26 4.53 13.26
N THR A 646 27.12 4.45 14.59
CA THR A 646 28.20 4.01 15.47
C THR A 646 28.03 2.52 15.72
N GLY A 647 28.98 1.70 15.27
CA GLY A 647 28.79 0.25 15.34
C GLY A 647 29.92 -0.56 14.72
N LYS A 648 29.84 -1.89 14.88
CA LYS A 648 30.72 -2.84 14.21
C LYS A 648 30.09 -3.21 12.87
N ILE A 649 30.79 -2.91 11.77
CA ILE A 649 30.36 -3.30 10.44
C ILE A 649 31.16 -4.51 10.00
N ILE A 650 30.44 -5.51 9.51
CA ILE A 650 30.98 -6.73 8.92
C ILE A 650 30.59 -6.68 7.45
N ILE A 651 31.59 -6.66 6.58
CA ILE A 651 31.40 -6.67 5.13
C ILE A 651 31.80 -8.04 4.63
N GLU A 652 30.85 -8.76 4.03
CA GLU A 652 31.04 -10.08 3.47
C GLU A 652 30.79 -10.03 1.96
N ILE A 653 31.82 -10.39 1.18
CA ILE A 653 31.78 -10.42 -0.28
C ILE A 653 31.66 -11.88 -0.70
N TYR A 654 30.62 -12.18 -1.47
CA TYR A 654 30.34 -13.50 -2.00
C TYR A 654 30.62 -13.55 -3.51
N ASP A 655 31.09 -14.69 -4.02
CA ASP A 655 31.19 -14.90 -5.46
C ASP A 655 29.80 -15.16 -6.08
N ILE A 656 29.74 -15.22 -7.41
CA ILE A 656 28.50 -15.51 -8.16
C ILE A 656 27.90 -16.90 -7.86
N LYS A 657 28.61 -17.77 -7.14
CA LYS A 657 28.15 -19.07 -6.68
C LYS A 657 27.71 -19.05 -5.21
N GLY A 658 27.74 -17.88 -4.56
CA GLY A 658 27.35 -17.69 -3.17
C GLY A 658 28.42 -18.10 -2.15
N SER A 659 29.68 -18.30 -2.57
CA SER A 659 30.78 -18.62 -1.65
C SER A 659 31.40 -17.35 -1.09
N LEU A 660 31.63 -17.28 0.22
CA LEU A 660 32.29 -16.13 0.86
C LEU A 660 33.74 -16.02 0.37
N VAL A 661 34.06 -14.93 -0.33
CA VAL A 661 35.38 -14.62 -0.89
C VAL A 661 36.20 -13.76 0.05
N LYS A 662 35.56 -12.81 0.75
CA LYS A 662 36.25 -11.89 1.65
C LYS A 662 35.32 -11.43 2.75
N ARG A 663 35.85 -11.38 3.98
CA ARG A 663 35.20 -10.76 5.14
C ARG A 663 36.11 -9.70 5.70
N ASP A 664 35.58 -8.50 5.90
CA ASP A 664 36.28 -7.39 6.54
C ASP A 664 35.45 -6.89 7.73
N GLU A 665 36.13 -6.50 8.79
CA GLU A 665 35.48 -6.03 10.02
C GLU A 665 36.06 -4.67 10.39
N LYS A 666 35.23 -3.64 10.39
CA LYS A 666 35.64 -2.29 10.76
C LYS A 666 34.78 -1.76 11.89
N LEU A 667 35.45 -1.24 12.92
CA LEU A 667 34.80 -0.55 14.02
C LEU A 667 34.65 0.93 13.62
N ILE A 668 33.42 1.41 13.47
CA ILE A 668 33.15 2.81 13.14
C ILE A 668 32.85 3.58 14.41
N LYS A 669 33.65 4.61 14.67
CA LYS A 669 33.44 5.55 15.78
C LYS A 669 33.05 6.89 15.18
N LYS A 670 31.82 7.35 15.47
CA LYS A 670 31.40 8.72 15.18
C LYS A 670 32.46 9.67 15.77
N LYS A 671 33.06 10.52 14.93
CA LYS A 671 33.93 11.60 15.43
C LYS A 671 33.04 12.54 16.24
N GLY A 672 33.09 12.44 17.56
CA GLY A 672 32.45 13.39 18.44
C GLY A 672 33.05 14.78 18.23
N ASN A 673 32.19 15.79 18.19
CA ASN A 673 32.61 17.18 18.24
C ASN A 673 33.51 17.38 19.45
N ILE A 674 34.76 17.79 19.21
CA ILE A 674 35.60 18.35 20.26
C ILE A 674 34.97 19.71 20.60
N LEU A 675 34.32 19.78 21.76
CA LEU A 675 33.99 21.03 22.43
C LEU A 675 35.30 21.82 22.61
N PHE A 676 35.38 23.00 22.01
CA PHE A 676 36.28 24.03 22.52
C PHE A 676 35.44 25.07 23.28
N PRO A 677 35.94 25.58 24.42
CA PRO A 677 35.26 26.59 25.24
C PRO A 677 35.08 27.92 24.50
#